data_AF-A0AAC9J7H6-F1
#
_entry.id   AF-A0AAC9J7H6-F1
#
_cell.length_a   1.000
_cell.length_b   1.000
_cell.length_c   1.000
_cell.angle_alpha   90.00
_cell.angle_beta   90.00
_cell.angle_gamma   90.00
#
_symmetry.space_group_name_H-M   'P 1'
#
loop_
_entity.id
_entity.type
_entity.pdbx_description
1 polymer ?
#
loop_
_entity_poly.entity_id
_entity_poly.type
_entity_poly.pdbx_seq_one_letter_code
_entity_poly.pdbx_strand_id
1 'polypeptide(L)'
;MDEMVLLTQEWVNETYGNNPGYNTIDENGKTGWNTIHALTRALQIELGITNTADNFGAGTLARVRGITPISKNSNINKNIVKIIQGALYCKGYGPGGVTGTYGSGTERAVTVLQRDMGEDNPSGSVDGKFFKALLSMDAYSLLYGGEQSIRTVQQWMNKTYIHRKNFFYMPCDGLYSRNTQEALIYAIQYEEGLSDSIANGHFGPSTQSLLPTLQVGDADGTDNFVRLFQAAMRFNGYDVSFDGQFDANLSSKVKDFQSFTKLTVNGQADFQTWASLLVSTGDPSRDGSACDCITEITPARAETLRQHGYETVGRYLTNVPGGLNKKIQPGELENIFNAGLTVYPIYQTVGRDASYFNEEQGKEDAISAFKAAQDYGFKDGTIIYFAVDFDALGYQISGNIIPYFRSIKQSLNVLGYDYKVGVYGARNVCIQVSEAGHAVSSFVSGMSTGFSGNLGYPLPGNWAFNQISTITIGSGDGQIQIDNNIKSGRDNGASSVSSEVSNNDPSVHSVSSPFAEIQEIYSSESVDTISYSKAYDIKLGRIEGELTGQIIFGDASKGNWDLGVDKAINGDVMDGIINQFLNKMLEDGYLPSGVNEVTEARAEVDRIMDKIPNISEIRVDQLNPKLSSESPFFIMEYLVIEIMRKSAPSVYVKEKLALTDVDWDEDKLQKEAQIIILILILAYATSFAVSAAVIAALGKRLGQALARSMGMLSK
;
A
#
# COMPACT_ATOMS: atom_id res chain seq x y z
N MET A 1 -25.82 13.00 -14.08
CA MET A 1 -26.45 12.03 -14.98
C MET A 1 -26.58 12.71 -16.31
N ASP A 2 -26.11 12.08 -17.38
CA ASP A 2 -26.24 12.54 -18.76
C ASP A 2 -27.33 11.73 -19.45
N GLU A 3 -28.38 12.41 -19.94
CA GLU A 3 -29.56 11.78 -20.55
C GLU A 3 -29.20 11.04 -21.85
N MET A 4 -28.21 11.51 -22.60
CA MET A 4 -27.80 10.87 -23.85
C MET A 4 -26.92 9.64 -23.61
N VAL A 5 -26.14 9.64 -22.52
CA VAL A 5 -25.46 8.44 -22.03
C VAL A 5 -26.48 7.42 -21.52
N LEU A 6 -27.51 7.85 -20.78
CA LEU A 6 -28.58 6.95 -20.33
C LEU A 6 -29.29 6.29 -21.51
N LEU A 7 -29.71 7.08 -22.51
CA LEU A 7 -30.34 6.57 -23.73
C LEU A 7 -29.43 5.59 -24.48
N THR A 8 -28.11 5.82 -24.46
CA THR A 8 -27.13 4.88 -25.03
C THR A 8 -27.10 3.55 -24.27
N GLN A 9 -27.11 3.60 -22.94
CA GLN A 9 -27.11 2.42 -22.06
C GLN A 9 -28.39 1.59 -22.24
N GLU A 10 -29.55 2.24 -22.22
CA GLU A 10 -30.85 1.62 -22.46
C GLU A 10 -30.89 0.94 -23.84
N TRP A 11 -30.47 1.67 -24.89
CA TRP A 11 -30.47 1.13 -26.24
C TRP A 11 -29.57 -0.10 -26.40
N VAL A 12 -28.35 -0.08 -25.86
CA VAL A 12 -27.42 -1.20 -26.00
C VAL A 12 -27.89 -2.43 -25.21
N ASN A 13 -28.47 -2.23 -24.02
CA ASN A 13 -29.09 -3.31 -23.24
C ASN A 13 -30.31 -3.90 -23.96
N GLU A 14 -31.21 -3.07 -24.47
CA GLU A 14 -32.40 -3.52 -25.20
C GLU A 14 -32.02 -4.32 -26.46
N THR A 15 -31.00 -3.86 -27.19
CA THR A 15 -30.60 -4.45 -28.48
C THR A 15 -29.82 -5.76 -28.30
N TYR A 16 -28.93 -5.84 -27.31
CA TYR A 16 -27.99 -6.96 -27.16
C TYR A 16 -28.18 -7.79 -25.89
N GLY A 17 -29.09 -7.43 -24.98
CA GLY A 17 -29.26 -8.10 -23.68
C GLY A 17 -29.53 -9.60 -23.74
N ASN A 18 -30.11 -10.09 -24.85
CA ASN A 18 -30.35 -11.51 -25.09
C ASN A 18 -29.20 -12.24 -25.84
N ASN A 19 -28.14 -11.52 -26.21
CA ASN A 19 -27.00 -12.09 -26.93
C ASN A 19 -25.98 -12.67 -25.92
N PRO A 20 -25.53 -13.93 -26.06
CA PRO A 20 -24.59 -14.54 -25.13
C PRO A 20 -23.20 -13.87 -25.11
N GLY A 21 -22.86 -13.09 -26.14
CA GLY A 21 -21.63 -12.29 -26.20
C GLY A 21 -21.76 -10.91 -25.55
N TYR A 22 -22.86 -10.59 -24.88
CA TYR A 22 -23.11 -9.28 -24.28
C TYR A 22 -23.35 -9.40 -22.77
N ASN A 23 -22.92 -8.37 -22.03
CA ASN A 23 -23.16 -8.25 -20.59
C ASN A 23 -24.04 -7.02 -20.33
N THR A 24 -25.22 -7.22 -19.73
CA THR A 24 -26.10 -6.13 -19.32
C THR A 24 -25.40 -5.23 -18.29
N ILE A 25 -25.59 -3.91 -18.44
CA ILE A 25 -24.99 -2.89 -17.57
C ILE A 25 -26.06 -2.03 -16.90
N ASP A 26 -25.70 -1.31 -15.84
CA ASP A 26 -26.59 -0.34 -15.20
C ASP A 26 -26.91 0.85 -16.13
N GLU A 27 -28.19 1.20 -16.19
CA GLU A 27 -28.75 2.35 -16.92
C GLU A 27 -28.83 3.56 -15.99
N ASN A 28 -27.69 4.21 -15.74
CA ASN A 28 -27.56 5.26 -14.72
C ASN A 28 -27.11 6.63 -15.29
N GLY A 29 -26.96 6.73 -16.61
CA GLY A 29 -26.51 7.93 -17.32
C GLY A 29 -25.12 8.42 -16.90
N LYS A 30 -24.27 7.55 -16.36
CA LYS A 30 -22.87 7.86 -16.04
C LYS A 30 -21.96 7.17 -17.05
N THR A 31 -21.07 7.95 -17.67
CA THR A 31 -20.00 7.38 -18.49
C THR A 31 -19.01 6.59 -17.62
N GLY A 32 -18.39 5.55 -18.18
CA GLY A 32 -17.43 4.70 -17.48
C GLY A 32 -17.12 3.41 -18.23
N TRP A 33 -16.23 2.59 -17.66
CA TRP A 33 -15.78 1.33 -18.27
C TRP A 33 -16.93 0.40 -18.64
N ASN A 34 -17.95 0.26 -17.79
CA ASN A 34 -19.10 -0.60 -18.08
C ASN A 34 -19.79 -0.20 -19.40
N THR A 35 -20.01 1.10 -19.63
CA THR A 35 -20.62 1.60 -20.87
C THR A 35 -19.70 1.41 -22.08
N ILE A 36 -18.40 1.68 -21.94
CA ILE A 36 -17.43 1.46 -23.04
C ILE A 36 -17.28 -0.03 -23.38
N HIS A 37 -17.26 -0.92 -22.39
CA HIS A 37 -17.23 -2.37 -22.58
C HIS A 37 -18.49 -2.87 -23.28
N ALA A 38 -19.68 -2.40 -22.87
CA ALA A 38 -20.95 -2.71 -23.52
C ALA A 38 -20.94 -2.31 -25.00
N LEU A 39 -20.52 -1.08 -25.31
CA LEU A 39 -20.39 -0.59 -26.70
C LEU A 39 -19.34 -1.38 -27.50
N THR A 40 -18.24 -1.79 -26.86
CA THR A 40 -17.19 -2.61 -27.48
C THR A 40 -17.70 -4.01 -27.83
N ARG A 41 -18.41 -4.67 -26.91
CA ARG A 41 -19.03 -5.98 -27.16
C ARG A 41 -20.13 -5.90 -28.21
N ALA A 42 -20.97 -4.87 -28.17
CA ALA A 42 -21.96 -4.59 -29.21
C ALA A 42 -21.31 -4.48 -30.60
N LEU A 43 -20.20 -3.74 -30.72
CA LEU A 43 -19.44 -3.65 -31.97
C LEU A 43 -18.91 -5.02 -32.40
N GLN A 44 -18.34 -5.79 -31.49
CA GLN A 44 -17.83 -7.12 -31.81
C GLN A 44 -18.93 -8.06 -32.32
N ILE A 45 -20.13 -8.02 -31.73
CA ILE A 45 -21.30 -8.76 -32.19
C ILE A 45 -21.69 -8.34 -33.60
N GLU A 46 -21.78 -7.03 -33.88
CA GLU A 46 -22.08 -6.51 -35.22
C GLU A 46 -21.04 -6.90 -36.28
N LEU A 47 -19.79 -7.10 -35.86
CA LEU A 47 -18.71 -7.60 -36.70
C LEU A 47 -18.70 -9.14 -36.85
N GLY A 48 -19.66 -9.84 -36.24
CA GLY A 48 -19.77 -11.30 -36.26
C GLY A 48 -18.69 -12.02 -35.46
N ILE A 49 -18.17 -11.40 -34.39
CA ILE A 49 -17.26 -12.04 -33.43
C ILE A 49 -18.13 -12.77 -32.40
N THR A 50 -17.95 -14.09 -32.27
CA THR A 50 -18.75 -14.94 -31.37
C THR A 50 -18.22 -14.94 -29.94
N ASN A 51 -16.90 -14.93 -29.77
CA ASN A 51 -16.24 -14.84 -28.47
C ASN A 51 -15.82 -13.39 -28.22
N THR A 52 -16.74 -12.62 -27.65
CA THR A 52 -16.53 -11.20 -27.35
C THR A 52 -15.69 -11.00 -26.09
N ALA A 53 -15.11 -9.81 -25.96
CA ALA A 53 -14.28 -9.40 -24.85
C ALA A 53 -14.43 -7.89 -24.58
N ASP A 54 -14.09 -7.47 -23.37
CA ASP A 54 -14.20 -6.06 -22.93
C ASP A 54 -13.17 -5.14 -23.63
N ASN A 55 -12.20 -5.71 -24.36
CA ASN A 55 -11.14 -4.95 -25.02
C ASN A 55 -11.31 -4.86 -26.55
N PHE A 56 -10.92 -3.71 -27.11
CA PHE A 56 -10.78 -3.52 -28.56
C PHE A 56 -9.42 -4.04 -29.03
N GLY A 57 -9.34 -5.35 -29.26
CA GLY A 57 -8.11 -6.05 -29.67
C GLY A 57 -7.81 -6.02 -31.17
N ALA A 58 -6.71 -6.69 -31.57
CA ALA A 58 -6.26 -6.77 -32.96
C ALA A 58 -7.30 -7.42 -33.90
N GLY A 59 -8.03 -8.43 -33.41
CA GLY A 59 -9.11 -9.07 -34.16
C GLY A 59 -10.28 -8.12 -34.46
N THR A 60 -10.71 -7.34 -33.47
CA THR A 60 -11.72 -6.29 -33.65
C THR A 60 -11.24 -5.24 -34.65
N LEU A 61 -10.00 -4.76 -34.51
CA LEU A 61 -9.42 -3.78 -35.42
C LEU A 61 -9.36 -4.27 -36.87
N ALA A 62 -8.97 -5.52 -37.10
CA ALA A 62 -8.92 -6.10 -38.43
C ALA A 62 -10.32 -6.14 -39.09
N ARG A 63 -11.36 -6.50 -38.34
CA ARG A 63 -12.74 -6.52 -38.85
C ARG A 63 -13.31 -5.12 -39.05
N VAL A 64 -13.07 -4.19 -38.13
CA VAL A 64 -13.47 -2.78 -38.28
C VAL A 64 -12.85 -2.17 -39.54
N ARG A 65 -11.58 -2.44 -39.82
CA ARG A 65 -10.92 -1.98 -41.05
C ARG A 65 -11.61 -2.44 -42.33
N GLY A 66 -12.32 -3.57 -42.30
CA GLY A 66 -13.09 -4.07 -43.44
C GLY A 66 -14.39 -3.30 -43.71
N ILE A 67 -14.87 -2.49 -42.77
CA ILE A 67 -16.12 -1.71 -42.91
C ILE A 67 -15.91 -0.18 -42.84
N THR A 68 -14.69 0.27 -42.53
CA THR A 68 -14.31 1.69 -42.48
C THR A 68 -13.66 2.15 -43.79
N PRO A 69 -13.68 3.46 -44.13
CA PRO A 69 -14.18 4.58 -43.34
C PRO A 69 -15.71 4.66 -43.29
N ILE A 70 -16.26 4.92 -42.10
CA ILE A 70 -17.70 5.18 -41.93
C ILE A 70 -17.96 6.68 -42.00
N SER A 71 -18.87 7.08 -42.88
CA SER A 71 -19.20 8.47 -43.18
C SER A 71 -20.68 8.56 -43.59
N LYS A 72 -21.15 9.77 -43.95
CA LYS A 72 -22.48 9.97 -44.54
C LYS A 72 -22.75 9.08 -45.75
N ASN A 73 -21.71 8.80 -46.54
CA ASN A 73 -21.82 8.10 -47.83
C ASN A 73 -21.59 6.59 -47.73
N SER A 74 -21.08 6.09 -46.59
CA SER A 74 -20.76 4.67 -46.34
C SER A 74 -21.53 4.07 -45.16
N ASN A 75 -22.58 4.76 -44.71
CA ASN A 75 -23.47 4.40 -43.60
C ASN A 75 -24.31 3.14 -43.86
N ILE A 76 -23.70 1.95 -43.77
CA ILE A 76 -24.34 0.67 -44.14
C ILE A 76 -25.03 -0.06 -42.96
N ASN A 77 -24.56 0.12 -41.71
CA ASN A 77 -25.11 -0.57 -40.53
C ASN A 77 -25.54 0.45 -39.45
N LYS A 78 -26.85 0.49 -39.18
CA LYS A 78 -27.46 1.42 -38.22
C LYS A 78 -26.94 1.24 -36.80
N ASN A 79 -26.74 -0.01 -36.36
CA ASN A 79 -26.29 -0.30 -35.00
C ASN A 79 -24.84 0.15 -34.81
N ILE A 80 -23.96 -0.06 -35.80
CA ILE A 80 -22.58 0.43 -35.74
C ILE A 80 -22.55 1.96 -35.65
N VAL A 81 -23.43 2.67 -36.35
CA VAL A 81 -23.54 4.12 -36.21
C VAL A 81 -24.08 4.53 -34.85
N LYS A 82 -25.05 3.81 -34.28
CA LYS A 82 -25.51 4.07 -32.90
C LYS A 82 -24.36 3.87 -31.89
N ILE A 83 -23.50 2.89 -32.09
CA ILE A 83 -22.29 2.69 -31.28
C ILE A 83 -21.35 3.91 -31.37
N ILE A 84 -21.08 4.40 -32.59
CA ILE A 84 -20.28 5.63 -32.78
C ILE A 84 -20.93 6.81 -32.05
N GLN A 85 -22.24 7.01 -32.22
CA GLN A 85 -22.98 8.11 -31.60
C GLN A 85 -22.97 8.03 -30.06
N GLY A 86 -23.20 6.84 -29.51
CA GLY A 86 -23.11 6.59 -28.08
C GLY A 86 -21.71 6.85 -27.52
N ALA A 87 -20.67 6.36 -28.22
CA ALA A 87 -19.28 6.61 -27.84
C ALA A 87 -18.92 8.11 -27.88
N LEU A 88 -19.41 8.85 -28.87
CA LEU A 88 -19.23 10.31 -28.94
C LEU A 88 -19.85 11.01 -27.73
N TYR A 89 -21.07 10.63 -27.30
CA TYR A 89 -21.67 11.15 -26.07
C TYR A 89 -20.83 10.79 -24.83
N CYS A 90 -20.35 9.56 -24.71
CA CYS A 90 -19.46 9.15 -23.62
C CYS A 90 -18.15 9.97 -23.56
N LYS A 91 -17.66 10.45 -24.72
CA LYS A 91 -16.50 11.33 -24.86
C LYS A 91 -16.83 12.83 -24.70
N GLY A 92 -18.11 13.21 -24.61
CA GLY A 92 -18.56 14.59 -24.47
C GLY A 92 -18.81 15.34 -25.79
N TYR A 93 -18.89 14.64 -26.93
CA TYR A 93 -19.14 15.24 -28.25
C TYR A 93 -20.55 14.89 -28.70
N GLY A 94 -21.41 15.89 -28.93
CA GLY A 94 -22.82 15.65 -29.26
C GLY A 94 -23.09 15.37 -30.75
N PRO A 95 -23.39 14.13 -31.18
CA PRO A 95 -23.74 13.81 -32.58
C PRO A 95 -25.16 14.20 -32.98
N GLY A 96 -25.97 14.75 -32.08
CA GLY A 96 -27.37 15.15 -32.33
C GLY A 96 -28.42 14.05 -32.11
N GLY A 97 -28.01 12.87 -31.64
CA GLY A 97 -28.89 11.77 -31.22
C GLY A 97 -28.29 10.40 -31.49
N VAL A 98 -28.86 9.35 -30.88
CA VAL A 98 -28.51 7.94 -31.14
C VAL A 98 -29.48 7.36 -32.19
N THR A 99 -29.39 7.90 -33.41
CA THR A 99 -30.37 7.68 -34.48
C THR A 99 -30.05 6.47 -35.38
N GLY A 100 -28.79 6.02 -35.37
CA GLY A 100 -28.28 5.02 -36.32
C GLY A 100 -28.14 5.55 -37.75
N THR A 101 -28.22 6.87 -37.95
CA THR A 101 -27.95 7.52 -39.23
C THR A 101 -26.74 8.42 -39.08
N TYR A 102 -25.72 8.21 -39.93
CA TYR A 102 -24.53 9.06 -39.95
C TYR A 102 -24.88 10.38 -40.65
N GLY A 103 -25.51 11.30 -39.92
CA GLY A 103 -25.96 12.60 -40.41
C GLY A 103 -24.92 13.72 -40.24
N SER A 104 -25.32 14.96 -40.53
CA SER A 104 -24.48 16.15 -40.34
C SER A 104 -24.06 16.38 -38.89
N GLY A 105 -24.91 16.02 -37.92
CA GLY A 105 -24.58 16.08 -36.49
C GLY A 105 -23.41 15.16 -36.12
N THR A 106 -23.48 13.88 -36.54
CA THR A 106 -22.41 12.90 -36.31
C THR A 106 -21.10 13.30 -37.00
N GLU A 107 -21.15 13.68 -38.28
CA GLU A 107 -19.97 14.14 -39.02
C GLU A 107 -19.31 15.35 -38.33
N ARG A 108 -20.10 16.33 -37.88
CA ARG A 108 -19.60 17.49 -37.14
C ARG A 108 -18.94 17.08 -35.81
N ALA A 109 -19.57 16.19 -35.03
CA ALA A 109 -19.00 15.73 -33.77
C ALA A 109 -17.68 14.97 -33.98
N VAL A 110 -17.60 14.11 -34.99
CA VAL A 110 -16.36 13.42 -35.38
C VAL A 110 -15.30 14.42 -35.84
N THR A 111 -15.67 15.42 -36.65
CA THR A 111 -14.77 16.47 -37.11
C THR A 111 -14.16 17.24 -35.94
N VAL A 112 -14.97 17.61 -34.94
CA VAL A 112 -14.47 18.32 -33.75
C VAL A 112 -13.52 17.44 -32.94
N LEU A 113 -13.89 16.18 -32.68
CA LEU A 113 -13.03 15.24 -31.97
C LEU A 113 -11.70 14.98 -32.70
N GLN A 114 -11.70 14.84 -34.02
CA GLN A 114 -10.48 14.71 -34.83
C GLN A 114 -9.56 15.92 -34.69
N ARG A 115 -10.12 17.15 -34.67
CA ARG A 115 -9.31 18.36 -34.40
C ARG A 115 -8.74 18.36 -32.99
N ASP A 116 -9.54 17.96 -32.01
CA ASP A 116 -9.09 17.87 -30.61
C ASP A 116 -8.01 16.81 -30.40
N MET A 117 -7.99 15.76 -31.22
CA MET A 117 -6.90 14.78 -31.31
C MET A 117 -5.64 15.30 -32.03
N GLY A 118 -5.71 16.46 -32.71
CA GLY A 118 -4.58 17.09 -33.40
C GLY A 118 -4.63 17.05 -34.93
N GLU A 119 -5.69 16.55 -35.56
CA GLU A 119 -5.79 16.52 -37.03
C GLU A 119 -6.02 17.92 -37.63
N ASP A 120 -5.12 18.36 -38.50
CA ASP A 120 -5.27 19.63 -39.25
C ASP A 120 -6.47 19.60 -40.22
N ASN A 121 -6.65 18.46 -40.89
CA ASN A 121 -7.63 18.27 -41.96
C ASN A 121 -8.57 17.10 -41.58
N PRO A 122 -9.46 17.31 -40.58
CA PRO A 122 -10.35 16.26 -40.12
C PRO A 122 -11.26 15.78 -41.25
N SER A 123 -11.29 14.48 -41.45
CA SER A 123 -12.09 13.87 -42.52
C SER A 123 -13.61 13.92 -42.26
N GLY A 124 -14.01 14.07 -40.99
CA GLY A 124 -15.40 13.87 -40.57
C GLY A 124 -15.87 12.43 -40.76
N SER A 125 -14.96 11.48 -40.96
CA SER A 125 -15.20 10.05 -41.13
C SER A 125 -14.50 9.25 -40.04
N VAL A 126 -15.01 8.04 -39.76
CA VAL A 126 -14.48 7.14 -38.74
C VAL A 126 -13.67 6.04 -39.41
N ASP A 127 -12.34 6.07 -39.25
CA ASP A 127 -11.46 4.97 -39.62
C ASP A 127 -11.27 3.96 -38.47
N GLY A 128 -10.54 2.87 -38.71
CA GLY A 128 -10.34 1.83 -37.70
C GLY A 128 -9.58 2.27 -36.45
N LYS A 129 -8.62 3.20 -36.55
CA LYS A 129 -7.86 3.68 -35.39
C LYS A 129 -8.66 4.69 -34.58
N PHE A 130 -9.39 5.58 -35.27
CA PHE A 130 -10.31 6.50 -34.64
C PHE A 130 -11.45 5.76 -33.92
N PHE A 131 -11.99 4.69 -34.51
CA PHE A 131 -13.00 3.85 -33.85
C PHE A 131 -12.44 3.23 -32.56
N LYS A 132 -11.21 2.69 -32.61
CA LYS A 132 -10.55 2.17 -31.40
C LYS A 132 -10.42 3.24 -30.32
N ALA A 133 -10.04 4.46 -30.71
CA ALA A 133 -9.94 5.62 -29.81
C ALA A 133 -11.28 6.12 -29.25
N LEU A 134 -12.37 6.00 -30.02
CA LEU A 134 -13.73 6.28 -29.55
C LEU A 134 -14.16 5.32 -28.44
N LEU A 135 -13.76 4.05 -28.53
CA LEU A 135 -14.09 3.00 -27.57
C LEU A 135 -12.98 2.80 -26.52
N SER A 136 -12.43 3.91 -26.02
CA SER A 136 -11.48 3.94 -24.90
C SER A 136 -11.95 4.95 -23.84
N MET A 137 -11.29 4.96 -22.67
CA MET A 137 -11.50 5.99 -21.65
C MET A 137 -10.60 7.23 -21.85
N ASP A 138 -9.80 7.28 -22.92
CA ASP A 138 -8.90 8.42 -23.18
C ASP A 138 -9.69 9.72 -23.40
N ALA A 139 -9.24 10.82 -22.79
CA ALA A 139 -9.80 12.15 -23.03
C ALA A 139 -9.01 12.87 -24.13
N TYR A 140 -9.71 13.65 -24.95
CA TYR A 140 -9.11 14.44 -26.04
C TYR A 140 -9.28 15.95 -25.84
N SER A 141 -9.85 16.33 -24.71
CA SER A 141 -9.93 17.69 -24.19
C SER A 141 -9.01 17.82 -22.97
N LEU A 142 -8.53 19.04 -22.73
CA LEU A 142 -7.69 19.34 -21.57
C LEU A 142 -8.44 19.02 -20.26
N LEU A 143 -7.86 18.15 -19.44
CA LEU A 143 -8.43 17.77 -18.14
C LEU A 143 -7.94 18.68 -17.01
N TYR A 144 -8.64 18.65 -15.87
CA TYR A 144 -8.16 19.31 -14.65
C TYR A 144 -6.79 18.75 -14.24
N GLY A 145 -5.85 19.64 -13.92
CA GLY A 145 -4.45 19.29 -13.65
C GLY A 145 -3.62 19.00 -14.90
N GLY A 146 -4.24 18.96 -16.09
CA GLY A 146 -3.53 18.83 -17.36
C GLY A 146 -2.91 20.15 -17.81
N GLU A 147 -1.78 20.06 -18.50
CA GLU A 147 -1.07 21.21 -19.06
C GLU A 147 -1.30 21.35 -20.57
N GLN A 148 -1.53 22.58 -21.01
CA GLN A 148 -1.67 22.89 -22.44
C GLN A 148 -0.36 22.61 -23.21
N SER A 149 0.80 22.78 -22.57
CA SER A 149 2.13 22.45 -23.10
C SER A 149 2.24 20.97 -23.48
N ILE A 150 1.76 20.07 -22.62
CA ILE A 150 1.71 18.61 -22.81
C ILE A 150 0.67 18.26 -23.86
N ARG A 151 -0.53 18.86 -23.80
CA ARG A 151 -1.59 18.63 -24.79
C ARG A 151 -1.12 18.94 -26.21
N THR A 152 -0.39 20.05 -26.40
CA THR A 152 0.18 20.40 -27.71
C THR A 152 1.13 19.34 -28.24
N VAL A 153 1.94 18.73 -27.37
CA VAL A 153 2.83 17.62 -27.76
C VAL A 153 2.02 16.36 -28.12
N GLN A 154 1.03 16.00 -27.32
CA GLN A 154 0.14 14.86 -27.60
C GLN A 154 -0.56 15.00 -28.96
N GLN A 155 -1.14 16.16 -29.24
CA GLN A 155 -1.79 16.46 -30.52
C GLN A 155 -0.80 16.38 -31.70
N TRP A 156 0.40 16.93 -31.53
CA TRP A 156 1.44 16.84 -32.54
C TRP A 156 1.86 15.39 -32.80
N MET A 157 2.08 14.58 -31.77
CA MET A 157 2.46 13.18 -31.93
C MET A 157 1.36 12.37 -32.64
N ASN A 158 0.10 12.55 -32.24
CA ASN A 158 -1.05 11.96 -32.93
C ASN A 158 -1.02 12.31 -34.42
N LYS A 159 -0.98 13.59 -34.76
CA LYS A 159 -0.93 14.05 -36.15
C LYS A 159 0.24 13.48 -36.94
N THR A 160 1.44 13.51 -36.36
CA THR A 160 2.67 13.16 -37.05
C THR A 160 2.77 11.66 -37.31
N TYR A 161 2.42 10.82 -36.33
CA TYR A 161 2.72 9.38 -36.38
C TYR A 161 1.50 8.48 -36.56
N ILE A 162 0.25 8.97 -36.52
CA ILE A 162 -0.94 8.11 -36.62
C ILE A 162 -1.01 7.27 -37.92
N HIS A 163 -0.31 7.68 -38.98
CA HIS A 163 -0.23 6.91 -40.22
C HIS A 163 0.58 5.60 -40.05
N ARG A 164 1.49 5.52 -39.07
CA ARG A 164 2.34 4.33 -38.79
C ARG A 164 1.52 3.20 -38.22
N LYS A 165 1.70 1.96 -38.69
CA LYS A 165 0.78 0.84 -38.39
C LYS A 165 0.52 0.61 -36.90
N ASN A 166 1.56 0.68 -36.06
CA ASN A 166 1.48 0.38 -34.62
C ASN A 166 1.28 1.62 -33.73
N PHE A 167 1.31 2.82 -34.29
CA PHE A 167 0.97 4.05 -33.56
C PHE A 167 -0.54 4.22 -33.48
N PHE A 168 -1.10 4.39 -32.29
CA PHE A 168 -2.53 4.66 -32.08
C PHE A 168 -2.73 6.04 -31.47
N TYR A 169 -3.94 6.60 -31.59
CA TYR A 169 -4.23 7.86 -30.92
C TYR A 169 -4.00 7.72 -29.42
N MET A 170 -3.20 8.62 -28.86
CA MET A 170 -3.06 8.81 -27.42
C MET A 170 -4.05 9.88 -26.94
N PRO A 171 -4.37 9.95 -25.63
CA PRO A 171 -5.14 11.06 -25.08
C PRO A 171 -4.50 12.42 -25.41
N CYS A 172 -5.34 13.44 -25.51
CA CYS A 172 -4.95 14.85 -25.65
C CYS A 172 -5.46 15.64 -24.43
N ASP A 173 -5.21 15.07 -23.25
CA ASP A 173 -5.72 15.49 -21.95
C ASP A 173 -4.78 16.44 -21.19
N GLY A 174 -3.57 16.65 -21.70
CA GLY A 174 -2.53 17.45 -21.04
C GLY A 174 -1.84 16.73 -19.88
N LEU A 175 -2.07 15.42 -19.67
CA LEU A 175 -1.42 14.64 -18.63
C LEU A 175 -0.36 13.71 -19.23
N TYR A 176 0.81 13.67 -18.61
CA TYR A 176 1.83 12.69 -18.99
C TYR A 176 1.44 11.31 -18.45
N SER A 177 0.93 10.46 -19.33
CA SER A 177 0.40 9.14 -18.99
C SER A 177 1.27 8.02 -19.57
N ARG A 178 1.06 6.78 -19.10
CA ARG A 178 1.68 5.58 -19.68
C ARG A 178 1.55 5.51 -21.20
N ASN A 179 0.35 5.78 -21.72
CA ASN A 179 0.08 5.76 -23.17
C ASN A 179 0.86 6.85 -23.90
N THR A 180 0.99 8.04 -23.28
CA THR A 180 1.81 9.12 -23.84
C THR A 180 3.29 8.73 -23.87
N GLN A 181 3.79 8.07 -22.82
CA GLN A 181 5.17 7.61 -22.75
C GLN A 181 5.48 6.52 -23.78
N GLU A 182 4.65 5.49 -23.87
CA GLU A 182 4.81 4.40 -24.84
C GLU A 182 4.83 4.95 -26.27
N ALA A 183 3.97 5.91 -26.57
CA ALA A 183 3.91 6.51 -27.88
C ALA A 183 5.08 7.47 -28.17
N LEU A 184 5.64 8.14 -27.16
CA LEU A 184 6.91 8.86 -27.32
C LEU A 184 8.03 7.89 -27.74
N ILE A 185 8.09 6.69 -27.15
CA ILE A 185 9.07 5.67 -27.56
C ILE A 185 8.80 5.18 -28.99
N TYR A 186 7.54 4.93 -29.37
CA TYR A 186 7.22 4.61 -30.77
C TYR A 186 7.66 5.70 -31.74
N ALA A 187 7.41 6.97 -31.41
CA ALA A 187 7.81 8.11 -32.23
C ALA A 187 9.35 8.15 -32.41
N ILE A 188 10.10 8.03 -31.31
CA ILE A 188 11.57 7.93 -31.34
C ILE A 188 12.02 6.77 -32.24
N GLN A 189 11.46 5.58 -32.05
CA GLN A 189 11.79 4.40 -32.86
C GLN A 189 11.53 4.60 -34.35
N TYR A 190 10.50 5.36 -34.71
CA TYR A 190 10.24 5.68 -36.12
C TYR A 190 11.21 6.70 -36.69
N GLU A 191 11.63 7.69 -35.91
CA GLU A 191 12.69 8.64 -36.30
C GLU A 191 14.08 7.97 -36.35
N GLU A 192 14.31 6.92 -35.56
CA GLU A 192 15.47 6.01 -35.67
C GLU A 192 15.45 5.16 -36.95
N GLY A 193 14.38 5.24 -37.76
CA GLY A 193 14.22 4.48 -38.99
C GLY A 193 13.72 3.05 -38.81
N LEU A 194 13.26 2.67 -37.61
CA LEU A 194 12.72 1.33 -37.38
C LEU A 194 11.38 1.15 -38.12
N SER A 195 11.21 -0.03 -38.72
CA SER A 195 9.97 -0.37 -39.43
C SER A 195 8.83 -0.67 -38.43
N ASP A 196 7.59 -0.65 -38.93
CA ASP A 196 6.42 -1.08 -38.16
C ASP A 196 6.47 -2.55 -37.68
N SER A 197 7.38 -3.38 -38.20
CA SER A 197 7.56 -4.74 -37.68
C SER A 197 8.59 -4.83 -36.55
N ILE A 198 9.37 -3.78 -36.33
CA ILE A 198 10.44 -3.73 -35.33
C ILE A 198 10.07 -2.81 -34.17
N ALA A 199 9.51 -1.63 -34.46
CA ALA A 199 9.07 -0.69 -33.45
C ALA A 199 7.99 -1.33 -32.53
N ASN A 200 8.20 -1.21 -31.22
CA ASN A 200 7.45 -1.91 -30.18
C ASN A 200 7.13 -1.04 -28.95
N GLY A 201 7.53 0.23 -28.94
CA GLY A 201 7.27 1.14 -27.80
C GLY A 201 8.09 0.85 -26.54
N HIS A 202 9.09 -0.03 -26.62
CA HIS A 202 9.98 -0.37 -25.51
C HIS A 202 11.37 0.26 -25.67
N PHE A 203 11.92 0.81 -24.58
CA PHE A 203 13.26 1.37 -24.54
C PHE A 203 14.35 0.28 -24.47
N GLY A 204 14.47 -0.50 -25.55
CA GLY A 204 15.38 -1.64 -25.66
C GLY A 204 16.72 -1.31 -26.32
N PRO A 205 17.60 -2.31 -26.53
CA PRO A 205 18.95 -2.13 -27.05
C PRO A 205 19.03 -1.37 -28.38
N SER A 206 18.10 -1.61 -29.32
CA SER A 206 18.08 -0.89 -30.60
C SER A 206 17.85 0.60 -30.40
N THR A 207 16.83 0.97 -29.62
CA THR A 207 16.54 2.38 -29.28
C THR A 207 17.71 3.02 -28.55
N GLN A 208 18.29 2.31 -27.57
CA GLN A 208 19.46 2.82 -26.85
C GLN A 208 20.64 3.11 -27.79
N SER A 209 20.87 2.26 -28.79
CA SER A 209 22.00 2.39 -29.72
C SER A 209 21.82 3.44 -30.82
N LEU A 210 20.57 3.82 -31.13
CA LEU A 210 20.23 4.69 -32.26
C LEU A 210 19.89 6.12 -31.84
N LEU A 211 19.71 6.39 -30.54
CA LEU A 211 19.51 7.74 -30.03
C LEU A 211 20.67 8.68 -30.43
N PRO A 212 20.37 9.84 -31.04
CA PRO A 212 21.39 10.82 -31.38
C PRO A 212 21.83 11.64 -30.16
N THR A 213 23.03 12.20 -30.23
CA THR A 213 23.42 13.31 -29.34
C THR A 213 22.98 14.62 -29.98
N LEU A 214 22.16 15.40 -29.26
CA LEU A 214 21.72 16.74 -29.71
C LEU A 214 22.39 17.85 -28.90
N GLN A 215 22.68 18.97 -29.54
CA GLN A 215 23.38 20.12 -28.96
C GLN A 215 22.93 21.43 -29.60
N VAL A 216 23.41 22.56 -29.05
CA VAL A 216 23.04 23.89 -29.53
C VAL A 216 23.34 24.05 -31.02
N GLY A 217 22.32 24.44 -31.79
CA GLY A 217 22.37 24.60 -33.24
C GLY A 217 21.75 23.45 -34.02
N ASP A 218 21.47 22.32 -33.38
CA ASP A 218 20.70 21.24 -34.01
C ASP A 218 19.24 21.65 -34.17
N ALA A 219 18.63 21.17 -35.25
CA ALA A 219 17.26 21.48 -35.62
C ALA A 219 16.61 20.28 -36.29
N ASP A 220 15.30 20.13 -36.12
CA ASP A 220 14.51 19.17 -36.90
C ASP A 220 14.65 19.46 -38.40
N GLY A 221 14.68 18.38 -39.18
CA GLY A 221 14.86 18.42 -40.62
C GLY A 221 14.02 17.34 -41.29
N THR A 222 14.68 16.28 -41.74
CA THR A 222 13.99 15.06 -42.22
C THR A 222 13.45 14.22 -41.09
N ASP A 223 14.07 14.33 -39.91
CA ASP A 223 13.63 13.72 -38.66
C ASP A 223 13.13 14.78 -37.66
N ASN A 224 12.56 14.31 -36.56
CA ASN A 224 11.95 15.13 -35.50
C ASN A 224 12.63 14.97 -34.12
N PHE A 225 13.92 14.62 -34.07
CA PHE A 225 14.58 14.29 -32.79
C PHE A 225 14.62 15.45 -31.80
N VAL A 226 14.77 16.71 -32.26
CA VAL A 226 14.78 17.87 -31.37
C VAL A 226 13.41 18.09 -30.75
N ARG A 227 12.33 18.00 -31.54
CA ARG A 227 10.95 18.03 -30.99
C ARG A 227 10.70 16.89 -30.01
N LEU A 228 11.11 15.67 -30.33
CA LEU A 228 10.93 14.53 -29.43
C LEU A 228 11.71 14.69 -28.11
N PHE A 229 12.89 15.32 -28.16
CA PHE A 229 13.63 15.67 -26.96
C PHE A 229 12.93 16.79 -26.17
N GLN A 230 12.47 17.85 -26.83
CA GLN A 230 11.66 18.91 -26.21
C GLN A 230 10.38 18.35 -25.56
N ALA A 231 9.73 17.37 -26.19
CA ALA A 231 8.59 16.63 -25.63
C ALA A 231 8.99 15.92 -24.33
N ALA A 232 10.08 15.15 -24.34
CA ALA A 232 10.59 14.44 -23.17
C ALA A 232 10.93 15.39 -22.01
N MET A 233 11.53 16.55 -22.30
CA MET A 233 11.81 17.60 -21.32
C MET A 233 10.52 18.16 -20.69
N ARG A 234 9.52 18.50 -21.52
CA ARG A 234 8.20 18.99 -21.04
C ARG A 234 7.48 17.98 -20.17
N PHE A 235 7.46 16.71 -20.58
CA PHE A 235 6.86 15.62 -19.79
C PHE A 235 7.54 15.41 -18.43
N ASN A 236 8.81 15.84 -18.30
CA ASN A 236 9.56 15.81 -17.04
C ASN A 236 9.54 17.16 -16.30
N GLY A 237 8.62 18.08 -16.65
CA GLY A 237 8.38 19.33 -15.90
C GLY A 237 9.28 20.50 -16.28
N TYR A 238 10.02 20.42 -17.39
CA TYR A 238 10.87 21.51 -17.87
C TYR A 238 10.17 22.32 -18.95
N ASP A 239 9.95 23.60 -18.66
CA ASP A 239 9.40 24.55 -19.64
C ASP A 239 10.45 24.90 -20.70
N VAL A 240 10.25 24.35 -21.89
CA VAL A 240 11.09 24.53 -23.08
C VAL A 240 10.21 24.82 -24.30
N SER A 241 10.75 25.45 -25.34
CA SER A 241 10.04 25.61 -26.61
C SER A 241 9.71 24.25 -27.25
N PHE A 242 8.77 24.24 -28.19
CA PHE A 242 8.40 23.06 -28.97
C PHE A 242 8.37 23.43 -30.46
N ASP A 243 9.52 23.87 -30.94
CA ASP A 243 9.77 24.45 -32.25
C ASP A 243 10.74 23.60 -33.09
N GLY A 244 11.33 22.55 -32.51
CA GLY A 244 12.32 21.73 -33.18
C GLY A 244 13.68 22.41 -33.31
N GLN A 245 14.00 23.37 -32.45
CA GLN A 245 15.31 24.02 -32.37
C GLN A 245 15.99 23.72 -31.03
N PHE A 246 17.21 23.20 -31.08
CA PHE A 246 18.03 23.03 -29.89
C PHE A 246 18.78 24.33 -29.64
N ASP A 247 18.13 25.25 -28.96
CA ASP A 247 18.69 26.57 -28.67
C ASP A 247 19.45 26.61 -27.33
N ALA A 248 20.01 27.78 -27.01
CA ALA A 248 20.74 27.99 -25.76
C ALA A 248 19.84 27.86 -24.51
N ASN A 249 18.54 28.14 -24.63
CA ASN A 249 17.59 28.01 -23.53
C ASN A 249 17.30 26.53 -23.24
N LEU A 250 17.08 25.71 -24.27
CA LEU A 250 16.96 24.25 -24.13
C LEU A 250 18.22 23.68 -23.50
N SER A 251 19.42 24.04 -23.99
CA SER A 251 20.68 23.60 -23.36
C SER A 251 20.77 23.98 -21.88
N SER A 252 20.31 25.18 -21.50
CA SER A 252 20.25 25.59 -20.10
C SER A 252 19.32 24.70 -19.27
N LYS A 253 18.12 24.38 -19.79
CA LYS A 253 17.18 23.48 -19.11
C LYS A 253 17.69 22.04 -19.03
N VAL A 254 18.44 21.59 -20.04
CA VAL A 254 19.14 20.30 -19.99
C VAL A 254 20.17 20.29 -18.87
N LYS A 255 20.93 21.37 -18.66
CA LYS A 255 21.86 21.46 -17.53
C LYS A 255 21.15 21.39 -16.18
N ASP A 256 19.98 22.04 -16.05
CA ASP A 256 19.15 21.96 -14.84
C ASP A 256 18.73 20.51 -14.58
N PHE A 257 18.24 19.81 -15.63
CA PHE A 257 17.85 18.40 -15.55
C PHE A 257 19.02 17.48 -15.21
N GLN A 258 20.17 17.64 -15.86
CA GLN A 258 21.39 16.87 -15.60
C GLN A 258 21.86 17.07 -14.15
N SER A 259 21.83 18.30 -13.66
CA SER A 259 22.16 18.62 -12.26
C SER A 259 21.18 17.96 -11.29
N PHE A 260 19.87 17.99 -11.61
CA PHE A 260 18.83 17.39 -10.80
C PHE A 260 18.94 15.86 -10.74
N THR A 261 19.33 15.20 -11.83
CA THR A 261 19.43 13.73 -11.97
C THR A 261 20.84 13.15 -11.73
N LYS A 262 21.80 14.02 -11.35
CA LYS A 262 23.21 13.68 -11.08
C LYS A 262 23.94 13.10 -12.28
N LEU A 263 23.67 13.66 -13.45
CA LEU A 263 24.42 13.40 -14.67
C LEU A 263 25.58 14.40 -14.83
N THR A 264 26.49 14.12 -15.75
CA THR A 264 27.47 15.11 -16.22
C THR A 264 26.74 16.30 -16.83
N VAL A 265 27.05 17.51 -16.35
CA VAL A 265 26.36 18.73 -16.76
C VAL A 265 27.03 19.32 -18.00
N ASN A 266 26.67 18.81 -19.20
CA ASN A 266 27.21 19.27 -20.49
C ASN A 266 26.20 20.10 -21.31
N GLY A 267 24.90 20.08 -20.96
CA GLY A 267 23.84 20.78 -21.68
C GLY A 267 23.49 20.20 -23.05
N GLN A 268 23.86 18.95 -23.31
CA GLN A 268 23.56 18.20 -24.53
C GLN A 268 22.55 17.09 -24.22
N ALA A 269 21.74 16.71 -25.21
CA ALA A 269 20.92 15.51 -25.14
C ALA A 269 21.76 14.27 -25.47
N ASP A 270 22.70 13.92 -24.60
CA ASP A 270 23.45 12.68 -24.71
C ASP A 270 22.61 11.45 -24.29
N PHE A 271 23.16 10.25 -24.49
CA PHE A 271 22.47 9.00 -24.18
C PHE A 271 21.93 8.94 -22.74
N GLN A 272 22.72 9.34 -21.74
CA GLN A 272 22.30 9.28 -20.34
C GLN A 272 21.19 10.29 -20.02
N THR A 273 21.22 11.44 -20.68
CA THR A 273 20.17 12.47 -20.59
C THR A 273 18.87 11.93 -21.19
N TRP A 274 18.91 11.37 -22.40
CA TRP A 274 17.77 10.70 -23.02
C TRP A 274 17.21 9.57 -22.15
N ALA A 275 18.05 8.64 -21.73
CA ALA A 275 17.63 7.49 -20.93
C ALA A 275 16.95 7.95 -19.64
N SER A 276 17.48 8.96 -18.94
CA SER A 276 16.92 9.48 -17.69
C SER A 276 15.55 10.15 -17.87
N LEU A 277 15.27 10.70 -19.05
CA LEU A 277 13.95 11.26 -19.41
C LEU A 277 12.94 10.17 -19.79
N LEU A 278 13.41 9.06 -20.40
CA LEU A 278 12.57 8.07 -21.07
C LEU A 278 12.29 6.80 -20.26
N VAL A 279 13.15 6.42 -19.30
CA VAL A 279 12.97 5.19 -18.53
C VAL A 279 13.36 5.41 -17.07
N SER A 280 12.67 4.72 -16.16
CA SER A 280 12.83 4.94 -14.72
C SER A 280 14.24 4.64 -14.20
N THR A 281 14.94 3.69 -14.82
CA THR A 281 16.36 3.38 -14.54
C THR A 281 17.32 4.47 -14.99
N GLY A 282 16.94 5.30 -15.97
CA GLY A 282 17.93 5.96 -16.81
C GLY A 282 18.84 4.95 -17.50
N ASP A 283 20.12 5.27 -17.59
CA ASP A 283 21.17 4.35 -18.02
C ASP A 283 21.54 3.40 -16.85
N PRO A 284 21.22 2.09 -16.94
CA PRO A 284 21.48 1.14 -15.86
C PRO A 284 22.97 0.82 -15.66
N SER A 285 23.86 1.28 -16.56
CA SER A 285 25.31 1.11 -16.41
C SER A 285 25.97 2.24 -15.61
N ARG A 286 25.22 3.25 -15.16
CA ARG A 286 25.75 4.34 -14.35
C ARG A 286 26.34 3.82 -13.04
N ASP A 287 27.54 4.28 -12.72
CA ASP A 287 28.14 4.08 -11.42
C ASP A 287 27.34 4.85 -10.35
N GLY A 288 26.73 4.14 -9.41
CA GLY A 288 26.11 4.74 -8.24
C GLY A 288 27.12 4.93 -7.11
N SER A 289 26.81 5.84 -6.20
CA SER A 289 27.56 6.04 -4.95
C SER A 289 26.79 5.58 -3.72
N ALA A 290 25.58 5.04 -3.91
CA ALA A 290 24.83 4.33 -2.88
C ALA A 290 24.44 2.95 -3.37
N CYS A 291 24.12 2.05 -2.45
CA CYS A 291 23.54 0.75 -2.79
C CYS A 291 22.60 0.29 -1.68
N ASP A 292 21.81 -0.74 -1.92
CA ASP A 292 21.15 -1.50 -0.87
C ASP A 292 21.35 -3.00 -1.11
N CYS A 293 21.27 -3.78 -0.04
CA CYS A 293 21.47 -5.21 -0.13
C CYS A 293 20.80 -5.96 1.02
N ILE A 294 20.51 -7.24 0.78
CA ILE A 294 20.08 -8.18 1.83
C ILE A 294 21.26 -8.87 2.52
N THR A 295 22.45 -8.80 1.94
CA THR A 295 23.64 -9.50 2.41
C THR A 295 24.31 -8.72 3.54
N GLU A 296 24.70 -9.42 4.61
CA GLU A 296 25.47 -8.83 5.71
C GLU A 296 26.79 -8.21 5.21
N ILE A 297 27.08 -7.01 5.69
CA ILE A 297 28.30 -6.26 5.41
C ILE A 297 29.38 -6.59 6.45
N THR A 298 30.20 -7.57 6.09
CA THR A 298 31.44 -7.91 6.81
C THR A 298 32.53 -6.87 6.52
N PRO A 299 33.65 -6.84 7.27
CA PRO A 299 34.77 -5.92 6.99
C PRO A 299 35.28 -6.02 5.54
N ALA A 300 35.39 -7.22 4.99
CA ALA A 300 35.85 -7.44 3.61
C ALA A 300 34.86 -6.89 2.56
N ARG A 301 33.55 -7.02 2.83
CA ARG A 301 32.50 -6.46 1.96
C ARG A 301 32.41 -4.94 2.08
N ALA A 302 32.57 -4.38 3.29
CA ALA A 302 32.61 -2.94 3.51
C ALA A 302 33.78 -2.30 2.75
N GLU A 303 34.96 -2.92 2.80
CA GLU A 303 36.13 -2.49 2.02
C GLU A 303 35.86 -2.61 0.51
N THR A 304 35.22 -3.70 0.07
CA THR A 304 34.83 -3.87 -1.34
C THR A 304 33.91 -2.74 -1.81
N LEU A 305 32.89 -2.39 -1.03
CA LEU A 305 31.99 -1.28 -1.33
C LEU A 305 32.77 0.03 -1.48
N ARG A 306 33.64 0.35 -0.53
CA ARG A 306 34.48 1.56 -0.57
C ARG A 306 35.41 1.63 -1.77
N GLN A 307 36.04 0.52 -2.13
CA GLN A 307 36.94 0.43 -3.29
C GLN A 307 36.22 0.64 -4.61
N HIS A 308 34.94 0.24 -4.69
CA HIS A 308 34.09 0.44 -5.88
C HIS A 308 33.34 1.78 -5.85
N GLY A 309 33.70 2.71 -4.95
CA GLY A 309 33.17 4.07 -4.95
C GLY A 309 31.84 4.27 -4.22
N TYR A 310 31.32 3.25 -3.52
CA TYR A 310 30.14 3.41 -2.69
C TYR A 310 30.47 4.19 -1.41
N GLU A 311 29.52 5.04 -1.00
CA GLU A 311 29.61 5.91 0.17
C GLU A 311 28.53 5.58 1.22
N THR A 312 27.39 5.07 0.75
CA THR A 312 26.16 4.95 1.55
C THR A 312 25.46 3.64 1.22
N VAL A 313 25.06 2.86 2.23
CA VAL A 313 24.44 1.54 2.04
C VAL A 313 23.10 1.42 2.76
N GLY A 314 22.09 0.92 2.05
CA GLY A 314 20.74 0.66 2.54
C GLY A 314 20.67 -0.70 3.19
N ARG A 315 20.23 -0.76 4.44
CA ARG A 315 20.12 -2.01 5.20
C ARG A 315 18.78 -2.15 5.88
N TYR A 316 18.28 -3.39 5.90
CA TYR A 316 16.95 -3.69 6.43
C TYR A 316 16.95 -3.71 7.96
N LEU A 317 15.92 -3.12 8.58
CA LEU A 317 15.76 -3.13 10.03
C LEU A 317 15.28 -4.48 10.56
N THR A 318 14.44 -5.19 9.80
CA THR A 318 13.72 -6.38 10.31
C THR A 318 13.76 -7.54 9.34
N ASN A 319 13.55 -8.74 9.89
CA ASN A 319 13.24 -9.96 9.13
C ASN A 319 11.74 -10.27 9.29
N VAL A 320 11.17 -10.96 8.32
CA VAL A 320 9.86 -11.61 8.46
C VAL A 320 10.08 -13.02 9.02
N PRO A 321 9.27 -13.51 9.98
CA PRO A 321 9.34 -14.89 10.45
C PRO A 321 9.31 -15.89 9.27
N GLY A 322 10.28 -16.82 9.22
CA GLY A 322 10.42 -17.78 8.12
C GLY A 322 10.94 -17.19 6.79
N GLY A 323 11.28 -15.90 6.75
CA GLY A 323 11.86 -15.22 5.59
C GLY A 323 13.39 -15.25 5.53
N LEU A 324 13.95 -14.55 4.54
CA LEU A 324 15.39 -14.37 4.38
C LEU A 324 15.99 -13.58 5.57
N ASN A 325 17.19 -13.94 5.99
CA ASN A 325 17.96 -13.11 6.93
C ASN A 325 18.55 -11.91 6.20
N LYS A 326 17.82 -10.80 6.18
CA LYS A 326 18.20 -9.56 5.50
C LYS A 326 18.50 -8.40 6.44
N LYS A 327 18.08 -8.48 7.70
CA LYS A 327 18.24 -7.41 8.68
C LYS A 327 19.70 -7.10 8.98
N ILE A 328 19.96 -5.95 9.59
CA ILE A 328 21.27 -5.59 10.12
C ILE A 328 21.72 -6.64 11.17
N GLN A 329 22.94 -7.15 11.04
CA GLN A 329 23.53 -8.15 11.93
C GLN A 329 24.36 -7.51 13.08
N PRO A 330 24.59 -8.22 14.19
CA PRO A 330 25.47 -7.74 15.26
C PRO A 330 26.87 -7.38 14.73
N GLY A 331 27.37 -6.19 15.07
CA GLY A 331 28.67 -5.68 14.62
C GLY A 331 28.70 -5.16 13.17
N GLU A 332 27.65 -5.36 12.38
CA GLU A 332 27.61 -4.92 10.97
C GLU A 332 27.73 -3.40 10.83
N LEU A 333 27.02 -2.64 11.68
CA LEU A 333 27.08 -1.17 11.66
C LEU A 333 28.48 -0.63 11.96
N GLU A 334 29.18 -1.25 12.92
CA GLU A 334 30.56 -0.89 13.23
C GLU A 334 31.48 -1.16 12.03
N ASN A 335 31.31 -2.28 11.33
CA ASN A 335 32.08 -2.57 10.12
C ASN A 335 31.85 -1.53 9.02
N ILE A 336 30.59 -1.12 8.82
CA ILE A 336 30.21 -0.08 7.85
C ILE A 336 30.90 1.24 8.21
N PHE A 337 30.78 1.71 9.46
CA PHE A 337 31.35 2.98 9.88
C PHE A 337 32.88 2.98 9.90
N ASN A 338 33.51 1.87 10.29
CA ASN A 338 34.97 1.72 10.28
C ASN A 338 35.55 1.78 8.85
N ALA A 339 34.80 1.36 7.85
CA ALA A 339 35.17 1.54 6.44
C ALA A 339 34.96 3.00 5.94
N GLY A 340 34.34 3.86 6.74
CA GLY A 340 33.97 5.22 6.35
C GLY A 340 32.70 5.29 5.49
N LEU A 341 31.87 4.25 5.52
CA LEU A 341 30.56 4.23 4.88
C LEU A 341 29.48 4.80 5.82
N THR A 342 28.36 5.15 5.23
CA THR A 342 27.13 5.58 5.93
C THR A 342 25.99 4.60 5.67
N VAL A 343 24.95 4.59 6.49
CA VAL A 343 23.85 3.62 6.38
C VAL A 343 22.47 4.31 6.41
N TYR A 344 21.55 3.92 5.53
CA TYR A 344 20.15 4.33 5.61
C TYR A 344 19.24 3.13 5.91
N PRO A 345 18.36 3.21 6.92
CA PRO A 345 17.52 2.10 7.30
C PRO A 345 16.30 1.92 6.37
N ILE A 346 16.04 0.66 6.02
CA ILE A 346 14.91 0.23 5.20
C ILE A 346 13.96 -0.62 6.05
N TYR A 347 12.67 -0.31 6.04
CA TYR A 347 11.63 -1.15 6.61
C TYR A 347 10.80 -1.80 5.51
N GLN A 348 10.89 -3.13 5.40
CA GLN A 348 10.14 -3.92 4.44
C GLN A 348 9.87 -5.32 4.99
N THR A 349 8.59 -5.68 5.08
CA THR A 349 8.12 -7.01 5.48
C THR A 349 7.52 -7.76 4.28
N VAL A 350 6.18 -7.80 4.14
CA VAL A 350 5.46 -8.44 3.04
C VAL A 350 5.28 -7.45 1.89
N GLY A 351 4.54 -6.35 2.10
CA GLY A 351 4.49 -5.16 1.23
C GLY A 351 4.28 -5.36 -0.28
N ARG A 352 3.76 -6.52 -0.71
CA ARG A 352 3.75 -7.00 -2.11
C ARG A 352 2.40 -6.88 -2.82
N ASP A 353 1.37 -6.42 -2.14
CA ASP A 353 0.05 -6.16 -2.72
C ASP A 353 -0.73 -5.12 -1.89
N ALA A 354 -1.79 -4.57 -2.47
CA ALA A 354 -2.54 -3.48 -1.87
C ALA A 354 -3.25 -3.82 -0.55
N SER A 355 -3.60 -5.10 -0.29
CA SER A 355 -4.35 -5.49 0.91
C SER A 355 -3.52 -5.35 2.20
N TYR A 356 -2.19 -5.42 2.08
CA TYR A 356 -1.26 -5.15 3.16
C TYR A 356 -1.36 -3.70 3.66
N PHE A 357 -1.62 -2.74 2.77
CA PHE A 357 -1.55 -1.32 3.10
C PHE A 357 -2.90 -0.80 3.61
N ASN A 358 -2.96 -0.54 4.92
CA ASN A 358 -4.08 0.09 5.60
C ASN A 358 -3.59 0.83 6.88
N GLU A 359 -4.46 1.54 7.57
CA GLU A 359 -4.07 2.33 8.76
C GLU A 359 -3.56 1.49 9.93
N GLU A 360 -4.18 0.33 10.18
CA GLU A 360 -3.81 -0.58 11.27
C GLU A 360 -2.40 -1.14 11.02
N GLN A 361 -2.14 -1.63 9.80
CA GLN A 361 -0.81 -2.09 9.41
C GLN A 361 0.23 -0.96 9.50
N GLY A 362 -0.15 0.27 9.12
CA GLY A 362 0.76 1.43 9.23
C GLY A 362 1.18 1.72 10.67
N LYS A 363 0.30 1.50 11.64
CA LYS A 363 0.60 1.65 13.06
C LYS A 363 1.56 0.55 13.54
N GLU A 364 1.27 -0.71 13.21
CA GLU A 364 2.11 -1.85 13.57
C GLU A 364 3.53 -1.76 12.99
N ASP A 365 3.61 -1.35 11.72
CA ASP A 365 4.87 -1.20 10.99
C ASP A 365 5.69 -0.05 11.57
N ALA A 366 5.05 1.08 11.91
CA ALA A 366 5.73 2.19 12.56
C ALA A 366 6.33 1.78 13.91
N ILE A 367 5.57 1.06 14.74
CA ILE A 367 6.05 0.55 16.04
C ILE A 367 7.23 -0.40 15.85
N SER A 368 7.12 -1.32 14.88
CA SER A 368 8.15 -2.32 14.61
C SER A 368 9.43 -1.70 14.06
N ALA A 369 9.29 -0.78 13.11
CA ALA A 369 10.39 -0.02 12.54
C ALA A 369 11.08 0.84 13.61
N PHE A 370 10.29 1.52 14.45
CA PHE A 370 10.78 2.33 15.55
C PHE A 370 11.63 1.52 16.53
N LYS A 371 11.08 0.42 17.06
CA LYS A 371 11.79 -0.45 18.01
C LYS A 371 13.09 -0.97 17.41
N ALA A 372 13.04 -1.48 16.19
CA ALA A 372 14.24 -1.98 15.51
C ALA A 372 15.28 -0.87 15.31
N ALA A 373 14.88 0.33 14.87
CA ALA A 373 15.81 1.44 14.68
C ALA A 373 16.47 1.86 16.00
N GLN A 374 15.69 1.91 17.09
CA GLN A 374 16.21 2.19 18.44
C GLN A 374 17.17 1.12 18.94
N ASP A 375 16.85 -0.17 18.74
CA ASP A 375 17.70 -1.30 19.12
C ASP A 375 19.08 -1.24 18.42
N TYR A 376 19.11 -0.73 17.19
CA TYR A 376 20.36 -0.48 16.46
C TYR A 376 21.04 0.86 16.81
N GLY A 377 20.42 1.69 17.65
CA GLY A 377 20.96 2.97 18.12
C GLY A 377 20.89 4.10 17.10
N PHE A 378 20.02 4.01 16.07
CA PHE A 378 19.85 5.11 15.13
C PHE A 378 19.47 6.41 15.85
N LYS A 379 20.02 7.53 15.38
CA LYS A 379 19.86 8.83 16.03
C LYS A 379 18.60 9.54 15.53
N ASP A 380 18.11 10.48 16.33
CA ASP A 380 17.05 11.42 15.92
C ASP A 380 17.36 12.08 14.57
N GLY A 381 16.31 12.31 13.79
CA GLY A 381 16.40 12.83 12.43
C GLY A 381 16.73 11.80 11.36
N THR A 382 17.06 10.55 11.72
CA THR A 382 17.28 9.46 10.75
C THR A 382 16.02 9.20 9.94
N ILE A 383 16.18 9.07 8.62
CA ILE A 383 15.08 8.75 7.71
C ILE A 383 14.96 7.22 7.58
N ILE A 384 13.78 6.68 7.86
CA ILE A 384 13.46 5.26 7.65
C ILE A 384 12.62 5.13 6.38
N TYR A 385 13.09 4.36 5.40
CA TYR A 385 12.37 4.15 4.15
C TYR A 385 11.41 2.96 4.26
N PHE A 386 10.11 3.23 4.30
CA PHE A 386 9.06 2.22 4.29
C PHE A 386 8.73 1.80 2.87
N ALA A 387 8.74 0.50 2.61
CA ALA A 387 8.69 -0.05 1.25
C ALA A 387 7.26 -0.36 0.76
N VAL A 388 6.95 0.14 -0.43
CA VAL A 388 5.81 -0.25 -1.27
C VAL A 388 6.36 -0.97 -2.49
N ASP A 389 6.50 -2.29 -2.39
CA ASP A 389 7.28 -3.10 -3.34
C ASP A 389 6.38 -3.93 -4.27
N PHE A 390 5.48 -3.24 -4.97
CA PHE A 390 4.62 -3.81 -6.01
C PHE A 390 4.14 -2.74 -7.00
N ASP A 391 3.54 -3.16 -8.12
CA ASP A 391 2.97 -2.24 -9.10
C ASP A 391 1.64 -1.63 -8.60
N ALA A 392 1.74 -0.60 -7.76
CA ALA A 392 0.58 0.10 -7.21
C ALA A 392 -0.09 1.00 -8.26
N LEU A 393 -1.38 0.76 -8.50
CA LEU A 393 -2.23 1.58 -9.35
C LEU A 393 -2.72 2.83 -8.60
N GLY A 394 -3.06 3.89 -9.33
CA GLY A 394 -3.44 5.19 -8.73
C GLY A 394 -4.53 5.09 -7.65
N TYR A 395 -5.56 4.26 -7.85
CA TYR A 395 -6.62 4.08 -6.85
C TYR A 395 -6.15 3.34 -5.58
N GLN A 396 -5.15 2.45 -5.69
CA GLN A 396 -4.53 1.78 -4.55
C GLN A 396 -3.62 2.74 -3.79
N ILE A 397 -2.95 3.66 -4.49
CA ILE A 397 -2.16 4.72 -3.86
C ILE A 397 -3.07 5.59 -2.98
N SER A 398 -4.17 6.09 -3.53
CA SER A 398 -5.12 6.93 -2.78
C SER A 398 -5.88 6.18 -1.70
N GLY A 399 -6.31 4.94 -1.97
CA GLY A 399 -7.20 4.17 -1.09
C GLY A 399 -6.51 3.37 0.01
N ASN A 400 -5.25 2.97 -0.20
CA ASN A 400 -4.54 2.04 0.68
C ASN A 400 -3.23 2.65 1.21
N ILE A 401 -2.36 3.11 0.30
CA ILE A 401 -0.99 3.51 0.63
C ILE A 401 -0.94 4.86 1.36
N ILE A 402 -1.67 5.88 0.90
CA ILE A 402 -1.71 7.18 1.60
C ILE A 402 -2.22 7.04 3.05
N PRO A 403 -3.34 6.34 3.33
CA PRO A 403 -3.78 6.08 4.71
C PRO A 403 -2.74 5.33 5.55
N TYR A 404 -2.06 4.33 4.99
CA TYR A 404 -0.97 3.61 5.66
C TYR A 404 0.17 4.55 6.07
N PHE A 405 0.67 5.40 5.16
CA PHE A 405 1.74 6.36 5.47
C PHE A 405 1.30 7.46 6.43
N ARG A 406 0.03 7.89 6.38
CA ARG A 406 -0.55 8.79 7.37
C ARG A 406 -0.46 8.19 8.77
N SER A 407 -0.86 6.93 8.92
CA SER A 407 -0.81 6.20 10.19
C SER A 407 0.62 6.02 10.70
N ILE A 408 1.59 5.75 9.81
CA ILE A 408 3.02 5.71 10.19
C ILE A 408 3.46 7.03 10.79
N LYS A 409 3.24 8.14 10.07
CA LYS A 409 3.66 9.47 10.53
C LYS A 409 3.03 9.84 11.87
N GLN A 410 1.73 9.57 12.04
CA GLN A 410 1.03 9.82 13.29
C GLN A 410 1.59 8.97 14.44
N SER A 411 1.87 7.69 14.18
CA SER A 411 2.39 6.75 15.18
C SER A 411 3.80 7.15 15.63
N LEU A 412 4.69 7.50 14.70
CA LEU A 412 6.04 7.97 15.04
C LEU A 412 6.00 9.26 15.87
N ASN A 413 5.11 10.20 15.55
CA ASN A 413 4.93 11.42 16.36
C ASN A 413 4.49 11.11 17.80
N VAL A 414 3.64 10.10 18.00
CA VAL A 414 3.19 9.67 19.34
C VAL A 414 4.31 8.97 20.13
N LEU A 415 5.20 8.27 19.44
CA LEU A 415 6.31 7.55 20.08
C LEU A 415 7.40 8.48 20.63
N GLY A 416 7.37 9.79 20.34
CA GLY A 416 8.23 10.80 20.98
C GLY A 416 9.63 10.94 20.38
N TYR A 417 9.96 10.21 19.30
CA TYR A 417 11.26 10.26 18.63
C TYR A 417 11.18 10.91 17.25
N ASP A 418 12.18 11.71 16.89
CA ASP A 418 12.23 12.49 15.64
C ASP A 418 12.74 11.66 14.44
N TYR A 419 12.32 10.40 14.31
CA TYR A 419 12.57 9.65 13.06
C TYR A 419 11.70 10.18 11.95
N LYS A 420 12.29 10.31 10.77
CA LYS A 420 11.63 10.85 9.59
C LYS A 420 11.15 9.74 8.68
N VAL A 421 9.97 9.92 8.10
CA VAL A 421 9.37 8.94 7.18
C VAL A 421 9.94 9.16 5.78
N GLY A 422 10.62 8.15 5.24
CA GLY A 422 10.94 8.00 3.83
C GLY A 422 10.02 6.97 3.18
N VAL A 423 9.81 7.09 1.88
CA VAL A 423 9.04 6.13 1.08
C VAL A 423 9.96 5.45 0.07
N TYR A 424 9.91 4.11 0.01
CA TYR A 424 10.45 3.35 -1.12
C TYR A 424 9.31 2.88 -2.03
N GLY A 425 9.45 3.06 -3.34
CA GLY A 425 8.49 2.55 -4.33
C GLY A 425 8.60 3.23 -5.69
N ALA A 426 7.62 2.97 -6.56
CA ALA A 426 7.57 3.57 -7.89
C ALA A 426 7.44 5.11 -7.81
N ARG A 427 7.85 5.83 -8.86
CA ARG A 427 7.86 7.31 -8.90
C ARG A 427 6.51 7.92 -8.44
N ASN A 428 5.39 7.43 -8.95
CA ASN A 428 4.06 7.91 -8.58
C ASN A 428 3.71 7.71 -7.10
N VAL A 429 4.09 6.56 -6.52
CA VAL A 429 3.92 6.30 -5.08
C VAL A 429 4.71 7.32 -4.27
N CYS A 430 5.98 7.50 -4.63
CA CYS A 430 6.88 8.44 -3.97
C CYS A 430 6.35 9.88 -4.02
N ILE A 431 5.90 10.33 -5.21
CA ILE A 431 5.32 11.66 -5.42
C ILE A 431 4.08 11.84 -4.54
N GLN A 432 3.08 10.98 -4.67
CA GLN A 432 1.79 11.19 -4.00
C GLN A 432 1.87 11.09 -2.48
N VAL A 433 2.66 10.17 -1.94
CA VAL A 433 2.89 10.06 -0.48
C VAL A 433 3.60 11.31 0.05
N SER A 434 4.55 11.86 -0.71
CA SER A 434 5.29 13.07 -0.33
C SER A 434 4.43 14.32 -0.42
N GLU A 435 3.63 14.48 -1.49
CA GLU A 435 2.71 15.60 -1.68
C GLU A 435 1.56 15.60 -0.67
N ALA A 436 1.12 14.42 -0.23
CA ALA A 436 0.20 14.27 0.91
C ALA A 436 0.84 14.65 2.26
N GLY A 437 2.16 14.93 2.29
CA GLY A 437 2.90 15.35 3.47
C GLY A 437 3.23 14.20 4.42
N HIS A 438 3.22 12.95 3.96
CA HIS A 438 3.45 11.78 4.80
C HIS A 438 4.87 11.19 4.69
N ALA A 439 5.66 11.58 3.67
CA ALA A 439 7.08 11.27 3.58
C ALA A 439 7.91 12.53 3.25
N VAL A 440 9.13 12.60 3.80
CA VAL A 440 10.05 13.73 3.58
C VAL A 440 11.10 13.44 2.50
N SER A 441 11.30 12.17 2.15
CA SER A 441 12.32 11.70 1.21
C SER A 441 11.83 10.50 0.42
N SER A 442 12.35 10.31 -0.79
CA SER A 442 11.99 9.20 -1.68
C SER A 442 13.19 8.34 -2.08
N PHE A 443 13.02 7.03 -1.95
CA PHE A 443 13.89 6.00 -2.50
C PHE A 443 13.16 5.31 -3.65
N VAL A 444 13.53 5.63 -4.89
CA VAL A 444 12.75 5.24 -6.07
C VAL A 444 13.16 3.85 -6.55
N SER A 445 12.17 2.98 -6.79
CA SER A 445 12.36 1.67 -7.44
C SER A 445 12.53 1.81 -8.96
N GLY A 446 13.59 2.50 -9.38
CA GLY A 446 13.84 2.85 -10.78
C GLY A 446 14.00 1.64 -11.71
N MET A 447 14.49 0.51 -11.20
CA MET A 447 14.69 -0.72 -11.97
C MET A 447 13.40 -1.46 -12.33
N SER A 448 12.29 -1.16 -11.68
CA SER A 448 10.97 -1.68 -12.01
C SER A 448 10.33 -0.91 -13.18
N THR A 449 10.97 -0.95 -14.35
CA THR A 449 10.57 -0.17 -15.54
C THR A 449 9.18 -0.54 -16.07
N GLY A 450 8.69 -1.74 -15.74
CA GLY A 450 7.35 -2.19 -16.09
C GLY A 450 6.23 -1.69 -15.17
N PHE A 451 6.56 -1.15 -13.99
CA PHE A 451 5.54 -0.68 -13.04
C PHE A 451 4.82 0.55 -13.61
N SER A 452 3.50 0.52 -13.53
CA SER A 452 2.59 1.60 -13.92
C SER A 452 2.97 2.92 -13.24
N GLY A 453 3.37 2.89 -11.97
CA GLY A 453 3.83 4.07 -11.24
C GLY A 453 5.18 4.66 -11.70
N ASN A 454 5.90 3.99 -12.61
CA ASN A 454 7.15 4.47 -13.22
C ASN A 454 6.96 4.96 -14.67
N LEU A 455 5.77 4.77 -15.24
CA LEU A 455 5.45 5.11 -16.63
C LEU A 455 4.56 6.36 -16.67
N GLY A 456 5.07 7.47 -17.19
CA GLY A 456 4.35 8.75 -17.20
C GLY A 456 4.57 9.60 -15.94
N TYR A 457 5.61 9.33 -15.14
CA TYR A 457 5.91 10.11 -13.94
C TYR A 457 7.37 10.56 -13.92
N PRO A 458 7.65 11.84 -13.61
CA PRO A 458 9.01 12.33 -13.44
C PRO A 458 9.64 11.75 -12.16
N LEU A 459 10.95 11.90 -12.03
CA LEU A 459 11.63 11.58 -10.78
C LEU A 459 11.14 12.53 -9.66
N PRO A 460 10.76 12.04 -8.45
CA PRO A 460 10.19 12.88 -7.38
C PRO A 460 11.14 14.01 -6.97
N GLY A 461 10.63 15.20 -6.68
CA GLY A 461 11.46 16.35 -6.31
C GLY A 461 12.34 16.13 -5.07
N ASN A 462 11.92 15.28 -4.15
CA ASN A 462 12.61 14.90 -2.92
C ASN A 462 13.36 13.54 -3.01
N TRP A 463 13.65 13.04 -4.22
CA TRP A 463 14.39 11.79 -4.39
C TRP A 463 15.77 11.86 -3.72
N ALA A 464 16.08 10.88 -2.86
CA ALA A 464 17.39 10.68 -2.25
C ALA A 464 18.18 9.60 -2.98
N PHE A 465 17.50 8.51 -3.33
CA PHE A 465 18.07 7.33 -3.96
C PHE A 465 17.21 6.90 -5.15
N ASN A 466 17.82 6.44 -6.24
CA ASN A 466 17.13 5.80 -7.36
C ASN A 466 17.83 4.48 -7.67
N GLN A 467 17.13 3.36 -7.48
CA GLN A 467 17.62 2.01 -7.75
C GLN A 467 17.59 1.72 -9.24
N ILE A 468 18.73 1.40 -9.86
CA ILE A 468 18.83 1.32 -11.32
C ILE A 468 19.26 -0.04 -11.87
N SER A 469 19.96 -0.85 -11.08
CA SER A 469 20.46 -2.16 -11.53
C SER A 469 20.91 -3.03 -10.36
N THR A 470 20.74 -4.36 -10.47
CA THR A 470 21.41 -5.32 -9.59
C THR A 470 22.76 -5.72 -10.18
N ILE A 471 23.83 -5.63 -9.40
CA ILE A 471 25.19 -6.03 -9.81
C ILE A 471 25.90 -6.83 -8.72
N THR A 472 26.94 -7.57 -9.10
CA THR A 472 27.85 -8.24 -8.16
C THR A 472 29.24 -7.64 -8.29
N ILE A 473 29.83 -7.25 -7.16
CA ILE A 473 31.17 -6.66 -7.09
C ILE A 473 32.07 -7.46 -6.15
N GLY A 474 33.37 -7.22 -6.21
CA GLY A 474 34.36 -7.90 -5.38
C GLY A 474 34.59 -9.38 -5.73
N SER A 475 35.37 -10.04 -4.88
CA SER A 475 35.72 -11.46 -5.02
C SER A 475 36.01 -12.08 -3.65
N GLY A 476 36.00 -13.42 -3.57
CA GLY A 476 36.22 -14.14 -2.31
C GLY A 476 35.27 -13.66 -1.20
N ASP A 477 35.81 -13.43 0.00
CA ASP A 477 35.06 -12.97 1.18
C ASP A 477 34.46 -11.56 1.01
N GLY A 478 35.01 -10.75 0.09
CA GLY A 478 34.51 -9.43 -0.24
C GLY A 478 33.41 -9.41 -1.29
N GLN A 479 33.10 -10.56 -1.92
CA GLN A 479 32.04 -10.61 -2.94
C GLN A 479 30.68 -10.28 -2.32
N ILE A 480 29.95 -9.39 -2.98
CA ILE A 480 28.61 -8.95 -2.56
C ILE A 480 27.76 -8.62 -3.80
N GLN A 481 26.51 -9.11 -3.79
CA GLN A 481 25.47 -8.65 -4.71
C GLN A 481 24.74 -7.48 -4.06
N ILE A 482 24.56 -6.42 -4.84
CA ILE A 482 23.91 -5.18 -4.41
C ILE A 482 22.94 -4.71 -5.47
N ASP A 483 21.96 -3.93 -5.03
CA ASP A 483 21.23 -3.05 -5.92
C ASP A 483 21.94 -1.69 -5.93
N ASN A 484 22.40 -1.29 -7.11
CA ASN A 484 23.13 -0.06 -7.36
C ASN A 484 22.17 1.13 -7.40
N ASN A 485 22.44 2.12 -6.54
CA ASN A 485 21.59 3.28 -6.33
C ASN A 485 22.33 4.58 -6.70
N ILE A 486 21.71 5.38 -7.57
CA ILE A 486 22.14 6.78 -7.76
C ILE A 486 21.73 7.58 -6.53
N LYS A 487 22.66 8.34 -5.96
CA LYS A 487 22.46 9.17 -4.76
C LYS A 487 22.37 10.65 -5.13
N SER A 488 21.29 11.31 -4.68
CA SER A 488 21.09 12.74 -4.94
C SER A 488 21.80 13.67 -3.95
N GLY A 489 22.22 13.13 -2.80
CA GLY A 489 22.80 13.86 -1.68
C GLY A 489 21.77 14.52 -0.75
N ARG A 490 20.45 14.33 -1.00
CA ARG A 490 19.39 14.79 -0.09
C ARG A 490 19.34 13.99 1.21
N ASP A 491 19.75 12.72 1.15
CA ASP A 491 20.01 11.87 2.30
C ASP A 491 21.42 11.30 2.16
N ASN A 492 22.22 11.42 3.22
CA ASN A 492 23.58 10.91 3.28
C ASN A 492 23.72 9.71 4.22
N GLY A 493 22.61 9.20 4.75
CA GLY A 493 22.61 8.13 5.75
C GLY A 493 23.17 8.57 7.11
N ALA A 494 23.04 7.68 8.09
CA ALA A 494 23.68 7.80 9.38
C ALA A 494 25.17 7.45 9.25
N SER A 495 26.03 8.29 9.81
CA SER A 495 27.49 8.05 9.93
C SER A 495 27.89 7.44 11.27
N SER A 496 26.94 7.30 12.19
CA SER A 496 27.14 6.72 13.52
C SER A 496 25.80 6.38 14.15
N VAL A 497 25.82 5.46 15.10
CA VAL A 497 24.71 5.15 16.02
C VAL A 497 25.13 5.45 17.44
N SER A 498 24.15 5.62 18.34
CA SER A 498 24.40 5.80 19.76
C SER A 498 24.86 4.48 20.39
N SER A 499 25.98 4.53 21.13
CA SER A 499 26.51 3.38 21.88
C SER A 499 25.66 3.03 23.12
N GLU A 500 24.86 3.99 23.58
CA GLU A 500 23.73 3.74 24.45
C GLU A 500 22.56 3.36 23.55
N VAL A 501 22.31 2.06 23.39
CA VAL A 501 20.94 1.61 23.14
C VAL A 501 20.17 2.24 24.29
N SER A 502 19.30 3.21 24.02
CA SER A 502 18.45 3.74 25.06
C SER A 502 17.62 2.56 25.55
N ASN A 503 18.07 1.93 26.64
CA ASN A 503 17.24 1.07 27.47
C ASN A 503 15.93 1.83 27.61
N ASN A 504 14.87 1.30 27.00
CA ASN A 504 13.49 1.77 27.01
C ASN A 504 13.36 3.20 27.52
N ASP A 505 13.05 4.17 26.65
CA ASP A 505 12.51 5.44 27.17
C ASP A 505 11.48 5.09 28.27
N PRO A 506 11.77 5.40 29.55
CA PRO A 506 10.92 5.01 30.65
C PRO A 506 9.53 5.67 30.55
N SER A 507 9.34 6.56 29.58
CA SER A 507 8.06 7.15 29.26
C SER A 507 7.15 6.26 28.41
N VAL A 508 7.68 5.34 27.59
CA VAL A 508 6.86 4.59 26.62
C VAL A 508 6.48 3.21 27.18
N HIS A 509 5.18 2.96 27.33
CA HIS A 509 4.62 1.74 27.89
C HIS A 509 3.71 1.04 26.88
N SER A 510 3.87 -0.28 26.73
CA SER A 510 2.93 -1.14 26.01
C SER A 510 2.03 -1.85 27.02
N VAL A 511 0.72 -1.82 26.79
CA VAL A 511 -0.27 -2.54 27.59
C VAL A 511 -1.02 -3.50 26.67
N SER A 512 -1.03 -4.78 27.03
CA SER A 512 -1.87 -5.81 26.41
C SER A 512 -3.02 -6.18 27.34
N SER A 513 -4.21 -6.41 26.81
CA SER A 513 -5.33 -6.95 27.60
C SER A 513 -5.21 -8.48 27.72
N PRO A 514 -5.46 -9.08 28.89
CA PRO A 514 -5.57 -10.53 29.02
C PRO A 514 -6.95 -11.07 28.58
N PHE A 515 -7.90 -10.18 28.30
CA PHE A 515 -9.28 -10.54 27.92
C PHE A 515 -9.53 -10.41 26.41
N ALA A 516 -8.61 -9.79 25.65
CA ALA A 516 -8.72 -9.56 24.22
C ALA A 516 -7.33 -9.41 23.56
N GLU A 517 -7.21 -9.76 22.26
CA GLU A 517 -6.00 -9.53 21.44
C GLU A 517 -5.82 -8.04 21.09
N ILE A 518 -5.64 -7.21 22.10
CA ILE A 518 -5.47 -5.76 21.98
C ILE A 518 -4.11 -5.38 22.57
N GLN A 519 -3.29 -4.67 21.77
CA GLN A 519 -2.03 -4.06 22.21
C GLN A 519 -2.07 -2.55 22.00
N GLU A 520 -1.85 -1.81 23.07
CA GLU A 520 -1.84 -0.34 23.07
C GLU A 520 -0.51 0.19 23.59
N ILE A 521 -0.02 1.30 23.02
CA ILE A 521 1.27 1.91 23.37
C ILE A 521 1.03 3.37 23.76
N TYR A 522 1.65 3.79 24.85
CA TYR A 522 1.44 5.08 25.51
C TYR A 522 2.77 5.73 25.87
N SER A 523 2.83 7.06 25.87
CA SER A 523 3.91 7.83 26.49
C SER A 523 3.39 8.50 27.78
N SER A 524 4.16 8.43 28.86
CA SER A 524 3.86 9.06 30.15
C SER A 524 4.22 10.55 30.21
N GLU A 525 4.74 11.13 29.13
CA GLU A 525 5.18 12.55 29.09
C GLU A 525 4.04 13.57 29.01
N SER A 526 2.75 13.17 29.06
CA SER A 526 1.65 14.13 28.80
C SER A 526 0.47 14.20 29.77
N VAL A 527 0.25 13.32 30.77
CA VAL A 527 -0.86 13.51 31.74
C VAL A 527 -0.70 12.68 33.03
N ASP A 528 -1.16 13.21 34.18
CA ASP A 528 -1.21 12.49 35.47
C ASP A 528 -2.10 11.22 35.46
N THR A 529 -3.12 11.16 34.59
CA THR A 529 -4.01 10.00 34.37
C THR A 529 -4.54 10.06 32.94
N ILE A 530 -4.48 8.95 32.18
CA ILE A 530 -5.16 8.83 30.88
C ILE A 530 -6.34 7.88 31.06
N SER A 531 -7.54 8.44 31.26
CA SER A 531 -8.78 7.66 31.19
C SER A 531 -9.17 7.46 29.73
N TYR A 532 -9.30 6.22 29.27
CA TYR A 532 -10.02 5.92 28.03
C TYR A 532 -11.26 5.10 28.34
N SER A 533 -12.42 5.71 28.19
CA SER A 533 -13.69 5.01 28.08
C SER A 533 -13.85 4.43 26.67
N LYS A 534 -12.89 3.65 26.17
CA LYS A 534 -13.07 2.96 24.89
C LYS A 534 -13.74 1.63 25.17
N ALA A 535 -15.05 1.63 24.97
CA ALA A 535 -15.89 0.44 24.93
C ALA A 535 -15.43 -0.42 23.76
N TYR A 536 -14.87 -1.58 24.04
CA TYR A 536 -14.71 -2.62 23.04
C TYR A 536 -15.89 -3.56 23.15
N ASP A 537 -16.70 -3.64 22.09
CA ASP A 537 -17.71 -4.68 21.97
C ASP A 537 -16.98 -6.02 21.90
N ILE A 538 -17.11 -6.82 22.96
CA ILE A 538 -16.58 -8.16 23.00
C ILE A 538 -17.65 -9.09 22.44
N LYS A 539 -17.34 -9.74 21.31
CA LYS A 539 -18.14 -10.85 20.79
C LYS A 539 -17.37 -12.16 20.89
N LEU A 540 -17.51 -12.82 22.03
CA LEU A 540 -16.89 -14.11 22.33
C LEU A 540 -17.94 -15.21 22.27
N GLY A 541 -18.32 -15.59 21.04
CA GLY A 541 -19.35 -16.60 20.84
C GLY A 541 -20.76 -16.10 21.11
N ARG A 542 -21.42 -16.64 22.16
CA ARG A 542 -22.73 -16.18 22.66
C ARG A 542 -22.63 -15.16 23.80
N ILE A 543 -21.41 -14.86 24.25
CA ILE A 543 -21.15 -13.87 25.28
C ILE A 543 -20.98 -12.52 24.57
N GLU A 544 -21.90 -11.59 24.87
CA GLU A 544 -21.83 -10.20 24.44
C GLU A 544 -21.59 -9.33 25.68
N GLY A 545 -20.67 -8.38 25.57
CA GLY A 545 -20.28 -7.54 26.67
C GLY A 545 -19.34 -6.42 26.26
N GLU A 546 -18.92 -5.63 27.25
CA GLU A 546 -18.09 -4.45 27.04
C GLU A 546 -16.81 -4.58 27.87
N LEU A 547 -15.65 -4.43 27.21
CA LEU A 547 -14.37 -4.19 27.89
C LEU A 547 -14.07 -2.70 27.87
N THR A 548 -13.82 -2.15 29.04
CA THR A 548 -13.35 -0.77 29.23
C THR A 548 -12.10 -0.77 30.09
N GLY A 549 -11.26 0.26 30.02
CA GLY A 549 -10.00 0.31 30.77
C GLY A 549 -9.55 1.71 31.18
N GLN A 550 -8.57 1.79 32.08
CA GLN A 550 -7.91 3.02 32.48
C GLN A 550 -6.42 2.74 32.67
N ILE A 551 -5.56 3.64 32.20
CA ILE A 551 -4.13 3.62 32.53
C ILE A 551 -3.84 4.77 33.48
N ILE A 552 -3.28 4.41 34.61
CA ILE A 552 -3.09 5.28 35.77
C ILE A 552 -1.60 5.41 36.01
N PHE A 553 -1.08 6.63 35.87
CA PHE A 553 0.30 6.95 36.14
C PHE A 553 0.45 7.46 37.60
N GLY A 554 1.52 7.04 38.27
CA GLY A 554 1.79 7.40 39.66
C GLY A 554 1.05 6.53 40.67
N ASP A 555 -0.07 7.03 41.21
CA ASP A 555 -0.78 6.43 42.34
C ASP A 555 -2.03 5.66 41.88
N ALA A 556 -2.05 4.35 42.16
CA ALA A 556 -3.16 3.45 41.86
C ALA A 556 -4.50 3.90 42.48
N SER A 557 -4.47 4.68 43.57
CA SER A 557 -5.67 5.22 44.23
C SER A 557 -6.47 6.18 43.35
N LYS A 558 -5.85 6.73 42.30
CA LYS A 558 -6.50 7.61 41.31
C LYS A 558 -7.40 6.85 40.34
N GLY A 559 -7.36 5.52 40.31
CA GLY A 559 -8.25 4.70 39.49
C GLY A 559 -9.68 4.71 40.02
N ASN A 560 -10.65 4.96 39.15
CA ASN A 560 -12.06 4.91 39.53
C ASN A 560 -12.58 3.47 39.44
N TRP A 561 -13.11 2.99 40.55
CA TRP A 561 -13.81 1.71 40.65
C TRP A 561 -15.31 1.92 40.58
N ASP A 562 -15.98 1.11 39.77
CA ASP A 562 -17.44 1.13 39.69
C ASP A 562 -18.06 0.23 40.76
N LEU A 563 -17.33 -0.81 41.20
CA LEU A 563 -17.73 -1.71 42.27
C LEU A 563 -17.27 -1.22 43.64
N GLY A 564 -18.05 -1.49 44.69
CA GLY A 564 -17.75 -1.12 46.07
C GLY A 564 -16.57 -1.90 46.68
N VAL A 565 -15.93 -1.35 47.71
CA VAL A 565 -14.80 -2.00 48.41
C VAL A 565 -15.20 -3.31 49.13
N ASP A 566 -16.49 -3.47 49.44
CA ASP A 566 -17.08 -4.70 49.96
C ASP A 566 -17.04 -5.85 48.95
N LYS A 567 -16.66 -5.58 47.70
CA LYS A 567 -16.47 -6.56 46.61
C LYS A 567 -15.01 -6.87 46.34
N ALA A 568 -14.09 -6.29 47.10
CA ALA A 568 -12.66 -6.37 46.84
C ALA A 568 -12.04 -7.68 47.34
N ILE A 569 -11.12 -8.21 46.52
CA ILE A 569 -10.26 -9.34 46.82
C ILE A 569 -8.83 -8.90 46.55
N ASN A 570 -7.97 -8.99 47.56
CA ASN A 570 -6.55 -8.68 47.44
C ASN A 570 -5.81 -9.81 46.69
N GLY A 571 -4.78 -9.48 45.90
CA GLY A 571 -3.96 -10.45 45.17
C GLY A 571 -3.37 -11.57 46.02
N ASP A 572 -2.87 -11.27 47.23
CA ASP A 572 -2.28 -12.30 48.12
C ASP A 572 -3.35 -13.30 48.61
N VAL A 573 -4.58 -12.81 48.80
CA VAL A 573 -5.73 -13.64 49.19
C VAL A 573 -6.17 -14.51 48.00
N MET A 574 -6.10 -13.99 46.78
CA MET A 574 -6.41 -14.72 45.56
C MET A 574 -5.48 -15.91 45.37
N ASP A 575 -4.17 -15.73 45.54
CA ASP A 575 -3.21 -16.83 45.45
C ASP A 575 -3.55 -17.93 46.47
N GLY A 576 -3.77 -17.56 47.73
CA GLY A 576 -4.19 -18.48 48.79
C GLY A 576 -5.46 -19.26 48.43
N ILE A 577 -6.45 -18.59 47.86
CA ILE A 577 -7.70 -19.22 47.39
C ILE A 577 -7.45 -20.16 46.22
N ILE A 578 -6.64 -19.75 45.22
CA ILE A 578 -6.31 -20.58 44.06
C ILE A 578 -5.73 -21.91 44.53
N ASN A 579 -4.77 -21.90 45.46
CA ASN A 579 -4.22 -23.17 45.92
C ASN A 579 -5.02 -23.94 46.97
N GLN A 580 -5.85 -23.30 47.80
CA GLN A 580 -6.89 -24.04 48.52
C GLN A 580 -7.85 -24.76 47.56
N PHE A 581 -8.20 -24.09 46.46
CA PHE A 581 -9.12 -24.64 45.50
C PHE A 581 -8.55 -25.77 44.66
N LEU A 582 -7.33 -25.62 44.13
CA LEU A 582 -6.67 -26.69 43.37
C LEU A 582 -6.48 -27.95 44.22
N ASN A 583 -6.16 -27.79 45.51
CA ASN A 583 -6.12 -28.92 46.46
C ASN A 583 -7.50 -29.57 46.63
N LYS A 584 -8.56 -28.76 46.75
CA LYS A 584 -9.94 -29.26 46.83
C LYS A 584 -10.39 -29.96 45.55
N MET A 585 -9.96 -29.50 44.37
CA MET A 585 -10.21 -30.17 43.09
C MET A 585 -9.58 -31.56 43.04
N LEU A 586 -8.40 -31.75 43.64
CA LEU A 586 -7.78 -33.06 43.78
C LEU A 586 -8.61 -33.97 44.71
N GLU A 587 -9.02 -33.45 45.88
CA GLU A 587 -9.83 -34.20 46.86
C GLU A 587 -11.19 -34.64 46.29
N ASP A 588 -11.86 -33.76 45.54
CA ASP A 588 -13.20 -33.98 45.00
C ASP A 588 -13.18 -34.62 43.59
N GLY A 589 -11.99 -34.90 43.01
CA GLY A 589 -11.83 -35.60 41.73
C GLY A 589 -12.17 -34.78 40.48
N TYR A 590 -11.95 -33.46 40.53
CA TYR A 590 -12.25 -32.52 39.43
C TYR A 590 -11.05 -32.19 38.53
N LEU A 591 -9.88 -32.75 38.79
CA LEU A 591 -8.71 -32.57 37.92
C LEU A 591 -8.95 -33.18 36.53
N PRO A 592 -8.38 -32.59 35.46
CA PRO A 592 -8.38 -33.17 34.12
C PRO A 592 -7.96 -34.64 34.12
N SER A 593 -8.68 -35.50 33.38
CA SER A 593 -8.32 -36.91 33.22
C SER A 593 -6.90 -37.06 32.68
N GLY A 594 -5.98 -37.59 33.49
CA GLY A 594 -4.56 -37.73 33.14
C GLY A 594 -3.62 -36.80 33.93
N VAL A 595 -4.16 -35.81 34.63
CA VAL A 595 -3.44 -34.99 35.61
C VAL A 595 -3.72 -35.54 37.00
N ASN A 596 -2.75 -36.26 37.57
CA ASN A 596 -2.89 -36.94 38.86
C ASN A 596 -2.29 -36.14 40.03
N GLU A 597 -1.59 -35.04 39.76
CA GLU A 597 -0.94 -34.22 40.76
C GLU A 597 -1.37 -32.75 40.62
N VAL A 598 -1.60 -32.09 41.77
CA VAL A 598 -1.92 -30.65 41.83
C VAL A 598 -0.82 -29.81 41.17
N THR A 599 0.43 -30.28 41.19
CA THR A 599 1.60 -29.60 40.63
C THR A 599 1.46 -29.29 39.14
N GLU A 600 0.90 -30.19 38.33
CA GLU A 600 0.76 -30.01 36.88
C GLU A 600 -0.38 -29.03 36.54
N ALA A 601 -1.54 -29.18 37.19
CA ALA A 601 -2.64 -28.22 37.06
C ALA A 601 -2.22 -26.83 37.57
N ARG A 602 -1.40 -26.78 38.64
CA ARG A 602 -0.83 -25.55 39.18
C ARG A 602 0.11 -24.88 38.18
N ALA A 603 1.02 -25.63 37.56
CA ALA A 603 1.93 -25.09 36.55
C ALA A 603 1.19 -24.49 35.34
N GLU A 604 0.08 -25.10 34.92
CA GLU A 604 -0.73 -24.55 33.84
C GLU A 604 -1.51 -23.30 34.24
N VAL A 605 -2.07 -23.28 35.46
CA VAL A 605 -2.69 -22.06 36.03
C VAL A 605 -1.65 -20.94 36.14
N ASP A 606 -0.46 -21.23 36.68
CA ASP A 606 0.62 -20.26 36.83
C ASP A 606 1.06 -19.71 35.46
N ARG A 607 1.23 -20.58 34.44
CA ARG A 607 1.56 -20.17 33.06
C ARG A 607 0.53 -19.20 32.46
N ILE A 608 -0.76 -19.39 32.76
CA ILE A 608 -1.83 -18.53 32.27
C ILE A 608 -1.91 -17.24 33.09
N MET A 609 -1.73 -17.33 34.41
CA MET A 609 -1.74 -16.19 35.33
C MET A 609 -0.52 -15.28 35.16
N ASP A 610 0.62 -15.79 34.68
CA ASP A 610 1.80 -15.00 34.30
C ASP A 610 1.49 -13.95 33.23
N LYS A 611 0.38 -14.11 32.49
CA LYS A 611 -0.10 -13.09 31.53
C LYS A 611 -0.79 -11.90 32.19
N ILE A 612 -1.11 -12.00 33.49
CA ILE A 612 -1.68 -10.93 34.32
C ILE A 612 -0.76 -10.65 35.50
N PRO A 613 0.43 -10.07 35.27
CA PRO A 613 1.38 -9.86 36.33
C PRO A 613 0.91 -8.76 37.30
N ASN A 614 1.23 -8.94 38.58
CA ASN A 614 1.11 -7.92 39.63
C ASN A 614 -0.31 -7.38 39.85
N ILE A 615 -1.28 -8.27 40.04
CA ILE A 615 -2.64 -7.91 40.45
C ILE A 615 -2.59 -7.21 41.81
N SER A 616 -3.05 -5.97 41.88
CA SER A 616 -3.12 -5.23 43.14
C SER A 616 -4.46 -5.41 43.85
N GLU A 617 -5.55 -5.43 43.08
CA GLU A 617 -6.91 -5.59 43.62
C GLU A 617 -7.83 -6.07 42.49
N ILE A 618 -8.81 -6.87 42.86
CA ILE A 618 -9.92 -7.27 41.99
C ILE A 618 -11.23 -6.95 42.69
N ARG A 619 -12.23 -6.49 41.94
CA ARG A 619 -13.62 -6.42 42.40
C ARG A 619 -14.49 -7.23 41.46
N VAL A 620 -15.34 -8.09 42.02
CA VAL A 620 -16.32 -8.89 41.26
C VAL A 620 -17.69 -8.65 41.87
N ASP A 621 -18.72 -8.44 41.04
CA ASP A 621 -20.09 -8.30 41.54
C ASP A 621 -21.14 -8.90 40.60
N GLN A 622 -22.34 -9.09 41.16
CA GLN A 622 -23.57 -9.53 40.49
C GLN A 622 -23.60 -10.99 40.00
N LEU A 623 -22.99 -11.91 40.74
CA LEU A 623 -23.16 -13.34 40.52
C LEU A 623 -24.59 -13.79 40.88
N ASN A 624 -25.46 -13.93 39.88
CA ASN A 624 -26.78 -14.56 40.03
C ASN A 624 -26.85 -15.88 39.24
N PRO A 625 -26.05 -16.90 39.60
CA PRO A 625 -25.97 -18.14 38.84
C PRO A 625 -27.30 -18.91 38.91
N LYS A 626 -27.87 -19.21 37.75
CA LYS A 626 -28.97 -20.17 37.62
C LYS A 626 -28.37 -21.51 37.21
N LEU A 627 -28.54 -22.53 38.05
CA LEU A 627 -28.18 -23.91 37.69
C LEU A 627 -29.05 -24.34 36.52
N SER A 628 -28.43 -24.71 35.39
CA SER A 628 -29.15 -25.31 34.29
C SER A 628 -29.53 -26.75 34.65
N SER A 629 -30.68 -27.22 34.18
CA SER A 629 -31.02 -28.65 34.23
C SER A 629 -30.08 -29.51 33.37
N GLU A 630 -29.34 -28.88 32.46
CA GLU A 630 -28.27 -29.49 31.69
C GLU A 630 -26.97 -29.34 32.50
N SER A 631 -26.67 -30.31 33.36
CA SER A 631 -25.34 -30.38 34.00
C SER A 631 -24.28 -30.66 32.93
N PRO A 632 -23.15 -29.93 32.86
CA PRO A 632 -22.55 -29.08 33.90
C PRO A 632 -22.72 -27.56 33.65
N PHE A 633 -23.79 -27.11 33.00
CA PHE A 633 -23.99 -25.70 32.63
C PHE A 633 -24.64 -24.89 33.77
N PHE A 634 -24.17 -23.66 33.97
CA PHE A 634 -24.89 -22.63 34.71
C PHE A 634 -24.95 -21.38 33.83
N ILE A 635 -26.04 -20.65 33.91
CA ILE A 635 -26.23 -19.39 33.17
C ILE A 635 -26.01 -18.25 34.15
N MET A 636 -25.27 -17.22 33.72
CA MET A 636 -25.18 -15.97 34.48
C MET A 636 -25.79 -14.83 33.66
N GLU A 637 -26.78 -14.16 34.26
CA GLU A 637 -27.48 -13.06 33.59
C GLU A 637 -26.56 -11.82 33.43
N TYR A 638 -25.66 -11.60 34.39
CA TYR A 638 -24.72 -10.49 34.38
C TYR A 638 -23.47 -10.81 35.20
N LEU A 639 -22.31 -10.29 34.78
CA LEU A 639 -21.06 -10.37 35.52
C LEU A 639 -20.24 -9.11 35.30
N VAL A 640 -19.78 -8.46 36.38
CA VAL A 640 -18.80 -7.37 36.29
C VAL A 640 -17.53 -7.76 37.02
N ILE A 641 -16.41 -7.67 36.32
CA ILE A 641 -15.07 -7.85 36.87
C ILE A 641 -14.30 -6.56 36.65
N GLU A 642 -13.75 -5.99 37.71
CA GLU A 642 -12.76 -4.93 37.65
C GLU A 642 -11.44 -5.45 38.19
N ILE A 643 -10.36 -5.29 37.43
CA ILE A 643 -9.02 -5.71 37.81
C ILE A 643 -8.06 -4.55 37.72
N MET A 644 -7.30 -4.31 38.80
CA MET A 644 -6.18 -3.37 38.81
C MET A 644 -4.88 -4.17 38.84
N ARG A 645 -3.97 -3.87 37.91
CA ARG A 645 -2.67 -4.52 37.80
C ARG A 645 -1.56 -3.51 37.60
N LYS A 646 -0.38 -3.81 38.13
CA LYS A 646 0.80 -2.97 37.94
C LYS A 646 1.57 -3.43 36.70
N SER A 647 1.57 -2.59 35.66
CA SER A 647 2.20 -2.90 34.38
C SER A 647 3.68 -2.48 34.33
N ALA A 648 4.07 -1.45 35.08
CA ALA A 648 5.45 -0.97 35.18
C ALA A 648 5.64 -0.20 36.52
N PRO A 649 6.86 0.21 36.90
CA PRO A 649 7.04 1.13 38.03
C PRO A 649 6.17 2.37 37.85
N SER A 650 5.29 2.65 38.82
CA SER A 650 4.34 3.77 38.79
C SER A 650 3.34 3.76 37.62
N VAL A 651 3.08 2.62 36.97
CA VAL A 651 2.02 2.49 35.95
C VAL A 651 1.08 1.36 36.33
N TYR A 652 -0.19 1.71 36.47
CA TYR A 652 -1.27 0.80 36.80
C TYR A 652 -2.28 0.77 35.65
N VAL A 653 -2.86 -0.40 35.42
CA VAL A 653 -3.89 -0.62 34.42
C VAL A 653 -5.10 -1.16 35.14
N LYS A 654 -6.23 -0.48 35.01
CA LYS A 654 -7.53 -0.95 35.46
C LYS A 654 -8.33 -1.41 34.26
N GLU A 655 -8.79 -2.65 34.24
CA GLU A 655 -9.68 -3.17 33.20
C GLU A 655 -11.02 -3.51 33.84
N LYS A 656 -12.13 -3.12 33.21
CA LYS A 656 -13.49 -3.49 33.59
C LYS A 656 -14.11 -4.30 32.46
N LEU A 657 -14.49 -5.53 32.79
CA LEU A 657 -15.21 -6.44 31.94
C LEU A 657 -16.66 -6.52 32.44
N ALA A 658 -17.62 -6.08 31.62
CA ALA A 658 -19.04 -6.20 31.89
C ALA A 658 -19.66 -7.19 30.88
N LEU A 659 -20.05 -8.37 31.35
CA LEU A 659 -20.65 -9.42 30.52
C LEU A 659 -22.15 -9.49 30.76
N THR A 660 -22.91 -9.58 29.68
CA THR A 660 -24.36 -9.82 29.68
C THR A 660 -24.64 -11.20 29.08
N ASP A 661 -25.61 -11.93 29.65
CA ASP A 661 -26.11 -13.20 29.12
C ASP A 661 -25.00 -14.26 28.89
N VAL A 662 -24.29 -14.60 29.96
CA VAL A 662 -23.15 -15.53 29.91
C VAL A 662 -23.66 -16.97 29.85
N ASP A 663 -23.83 -17.46 28.62
CA ASP A 663 -23.96 -18.88 28.30
C ASP A 663 -22.57 -19.52 28.23
N TRP A 664 -22.22 -20.33 29.24
CA TRP A 664 -20.94 -21.05 29.33
C TRP A 664 -20.89 -22.29 28.42
N ASP A 665 -21.40 -22.15 27.19
CA ASP A 665 -21.32 -23.14 26.13
C ASP A 665 -19.92 -23.12 25.47
N GLU A 666 -19.49 -24.29 25.04
CA GLU A 666 -18.12 -24.79 25.19
C GLU A 666 -17.13 -24.39 24.06
N ASP A 667 -17.55 -23.69 23.01
CA ASP A 667 -16.79 -23.66 21.75
C ASP A 667 -16.19 -22.30 21.31
N LYS A 668 -16.33 -21.20 22.07
CA LYS A 668 -16.10 -19.85 21.50
C LYS A 668 -15.44 -18.78 22.39
N LEU A 669 -14.83 -19.13 23.51
CA LEU A 669 -13.93 -18.23 24.28
C LEU A 669 -12.46 -18.47 23.91
N GLN A 670 -11.61 -17.44 23.98
CA GLN A 670 -10.15 -17.67 24.04
C GLN A 670 -9.84 -18.50 25.28
N LYS A 671 -9.16 -19.65 25.08
CA LYS A 671 -8.97 -20.68 26.12
C LYS A 671 -8.41 -20.12 27.43
N GLU A 672 -7.51 -19.15 27.33
CA GLU A 672 -6.82 -18.56 28.48
C GLU A 672 -7.69 -17.54 29.22
N ALA A 673 -8.43 -16.68 28.49
CA ALA A 673 -9.37 -15.72 29.08
C ALA A 673 -10.48 -16.43 29.87
N GLN A 674 -10.95 -17.59 29.37
CA GLN A 674 -11.94 -18.42 30.06
C GLN A 674 -11.44 -18.90 31.43
N ILE A 675 -10.19 -19.38 31.48
CA ILE A 675 -9.56 -19.88 32.71
C ILE A 675 -9.41 -18.74 33.72
N ILE A 676 -8.94 -17.57 33.26
CA ILE A 676 -8.80 -16.37 34.09
C ILE A 676 -10.14 -15.96 34.72
N ILE A 677 -11.21 -15.84 33.91
CA ILE A 677 -12.53 -15.42 34.41
C ILE A 677 -13.07 -16.44 35.42
N LEU A 678 -12.93 -17.74 35.16
CA LEU A 678 -13.38 -18.79 36.09
C LEU A 678 -12.64 -18.74 37.42
N ILE A 679 -11.33 -18.50 37.41
CA ILE A 679 -10.53 -18.34 38.62
C ILE A 679 -11.01 -17.12 39.43
N LEU A 680 -11.25 -15.99 38.75
CA LEU A 680 -11.71 -14.75 39.38
C LEU A 680 -13.10 -14.91 40.03
N ILE A 681 -14.04 -15.55 39.33
CA ILE A 681 -15.38 -15.86 39.87
C ILE A 681 -15.26 -16.76 41.10
N LEU A 682 -14.37 -17.74 41.04
CA LEU A 682 -14.19 -18.69 42.11
C LEU A 682 -13.55 -18.07 43.36
N ALA A 683 -12.59 -17.16 43.16
CA ALA A 683 -12.03 -16.35 44.23
C ALA A 683 -13.11 -15.53 44.94
N TYR A 684 -14.04 -14.96 44.19
CA TYR A 684 -15.19 -14.27 44.77
C TYR A 684 -16.15 -15.22 45.50
N ALA A 685 -16.53 -16.34 44.87
CA ALA A 685 -17.49 -17.27 45.44
C ALA A 685 -17.05 -17.84 46.80
N THR A 686 -15.75 -18.09 46.95
CA THR A 686 -15.14 -18.58 48.18
C THR A 686 -14.98 -17.48 49.24
N SER A 687 -14.68 -16.25 48.84
CA SER A 687 -14.54 -15.10 49.76
C SER A 687 -15.86 -14.63 50.36
N PHE A 688 -16.98 -14.84 49.66
CA PHE A 688 -18.30 -14.30 50.04
C PHE A 688 -19.34 -15.39 50.38
N ALA A 689 -18.89 -16.58 50.77
CA ALA A 689 -19.73 -17.68 51.27
C ALA A 689 -20.89 -18.08 50.33
N VAL A 690 -20.62 -18.14 49.02
CA VAL A 690 -21.57 -18.63 48.03
C VAL A 690 -21.82 -20.14 48.24
N SER A 691 -22.98 -20.65 47.82
CA SER A 691 -23.37 -22.05 48.07
C SER A 691 -22.35 -23.07 47.53
N ALA A 692 -22.13 -24.16 48.27
CA ALA A 692 -21.20 -25.23 47.90
C ALA A 692 -21.51 -25.84 46.52
N ALA A 693 -22.79 -25.86 46.11
CA ALA A 693 -23.22 -26.34 44.80
C ALA A 693 -22.67 -25.48 43.64
N VAL A 694 -22.63 -24.16 43.82
CA VAL A 694 -22.07 -23.23 42.82
C VAL A 694 -20.55 -23.38 42.74
N ILE A 695 -19.88 -23.51 43.90
CA ILE A 695 -18.42 -23.72 43.97
C ILE A 695 -18.02 -25.03 43.26
N ALA A 696 -18.77 -26.11 43.48
CA ALA A 696 -18.54 -27.39 42.80
C ALA A 696 -18.75 -27.30 41.29
N ALA A 697 -19.79 -26.58 40.83
CA ALA A 697 -20.06 -26.39 39.41
C ALA A 697 -18.94 -25.59 38.71
N LEU A 698 -18.46 -24.51 39.34
CA LEU A 698 -17.33 -23.72 38.85
C LEU A 698 -16.03 -24.54 38.78
N GLY A 699 -15.77 -25.41 39.76
CA GLY A 699 -14.59 -26.28 39.77
C GLY A 699 -14.56 -27.30 38.65
N LYS A 700 -15.69 -27.93 38.39
CA LYS A 700 -15.83 -28.85 37.26
C LYS A 700 -15.55 -28.14 35.93
N ARG A 701 -16.00 -26.88 35.80
CA ARG A 701 -15.77 -26.06 34.61
C ARG A 701 -14.32 -25.61 34.45
N LEU A 702 -13.68 -25.18 35.53
CA LEU A 702 -12.26 -24.83 35.51
C LEU A 702 -11.40 -26.04 35.11
N GLY A 703 -11.70 -27.22 35.65
CA GLY A 703 -11.04 -28.47 35.26
C GLY A 703 -11.16 -28.76 33.76
N GLN A 704 -12.36 -28.61 33.18
CA GLN A 704 -12.56 -28.78 31.73
C GLN A 704 -11.77 -27.76 30.89
N ALA A 705 -11.73 -26.50 31.33
CA ALA A 705 -11.00 -25.44 30.63
C ALA A 705 -9.49 -25.70 30.64
N LEU A 706 -8.93 -26.11 31.78
CA LEU A 706 -7.53 -26.51 31.92
C LEU A 706 -7.18 -27.71 31.03
N ALA A 707 -8.04 -28.73 30.97
CA ALA A 707 -7.84 -29.88 30.09
C ALA A 707 -7.72 -29.48 28.60
N ARG A 708 -8.46 -28.44 28.18
CA ARG A 708 -8.40 -27.90 26.81
C ARG A 708 -7.19 -27.03 26.54
N SER A 709 -6.69 -26.28 27.53
CA SER A 709 -5.48 -25.48 27.37
C SER A 709 -4.24 -26.37 27.25
N MET A 710 -4.21 -27.48 28.00
CA MET A 710 -3.17 -28.53 27.92
C MET A 710 -3.29 -29.44 26.68
N GLY A 711 -4.30 -29.24 25.83
CA GLY A 711 -4.49 -30.03 24.60
C GLY A 711 -5.00 -31.47 24.83
N MET A 712 -5.51 -31.78 26.03
CA MET A 712 -5.97 -33.11 26.43
C MET A 712 -7.42 -33.41 26.00
N LEU A 713 -8.16 -32.38 25.59
CA LEU A 713 -9.47 -32.48 24.95
C LEU A 713 -9.36 -31.87 23.54
N SER A 714 -9.73 -32.63 22.50
CA SER A 714 -10.00 -32.05 21.18
C SER A 714 -11.28 -31.23 21.23
N LYS A 715 -11.40 -30.24 20.33
CA LYS A 715 -12.51 -29.28 20.21
C LYS A 715 -13.84 -29.87 20.66
#